data_AF-A0A1I4X605-F1
#
_entry.id   AF-A0A1I4X605-F1
#
_cell.length_a   1.000
_cell.length_b   1.000
_cell.length_c   1.000
_cell.angle_alpha   90.00
_cell.angle_beta   90.00
_cell.angle_gamma   90.00
#
_symmetry.space_group_name_H-M   'P 1'
#
loop_
_entity.id
_entity.type
_entity.pdbx_description
1 polymer ?
#
loop_
_entity_poly.entity_id
_entity_poly.type
_entity_poly.pdbx_seq_one_letter_code
_entity_poly.pdbx_strand_id
1 'polypeptide(L)'
;MSDKTLALTQQLAKRIMVLDGGMGTMIQSYKLQEHDFRGGRFADWQSDLKGNNDRLVLTQPGIISEIHNAYLEAGADILETNTFNSTPIAMADYHMASLSAEINFEAARLARICADEWTARTPERPRFVAGPLGPTNRTCSISPEVIDPAFRNITFNQLVTAYQESTRALIEVGADIILIETIFDTLNAKAAIFAVQSEFDELGIRLPLMISGTITDASGRTLSGQTTEAFYNSLRHAEPLSFGLNCALGPDELRQYVAEMSRIAECYVAAHSNVGLPNAFGEYDLNADIMAEQIGEWARSGYLNIVGGCCGTTPEHIAAMANVVAGLAPRALPEMAVACRLSGLEPLDISAESLFVNIGERTNITGSARFKRLIKEGKYNEALDVARQQVESGAQIIDINMDEGMLDAEAAMVRFLNLIASEPDIARVPIMIDSSKWAVIEKGLQCIQGKGIVNSISMKEGVDIFLHHARLVRHYGAAVVVMAFDEVGQADTRQRKIEICQRAYNILTKEVGFPPEDIIFDPNIFAVATGIEEHNNYAMDFIGVCEDIKRELPHAMISGGVSNVSFSFRGNDQVREAIHAVFLYYAIRNGMDMGIVNAGQLAIYDDLSAELREAVKDVILNRRDDATERNRRDDATERMLALAEKYRGIKDDAQGKPALAEWRGWSVERRLEYSLVKGINEFIEQDTETARQQVTRPIEVIEGPLMAGMNVVGDLFGEGKMFLPQVVKSARVMKQTVAYLDPYIEASKEKGSSNGKIVLATVKGDVHDIGKNIVGVVLQCNNYEIIDLGVMVPGDKILQTAIDEKADIIGLSGLITSSLDEMVNVAKEMERRGFSLPLLIGGATTSKAHTAVKIEQNYSGPTVYVQNASRTVGVVSALLSSTLKENFVAHIRKEYETVRMQYGR
;
A
#
# COMPACT_ATOMS: atom_id res chain seq x y z
N MET A 1 -11.89 -27.67 -25.68
CA MET A 1 -11.19 -26.47 -26.19
C MET A 1 -9.70 -26.72 -26.14
N SER A 2 -8.92 -26.20 -27.08
CA SER A 2 -7.45 -26.21 -26.96
C SER A 2 -7.03 -25.07 -26.03
N ASP A 3 -6.46 -25.40 -24.88
CA ASP A 3 -5.84 -24.39 -24.01
C ASP A 3 -4.73 -23.66 -24.78
N LYS A 4 -4.94 -22.35 -25.04
CA LYS A 4 -3.99 -21.50 -25.79
C LYS A 4 -3.00 -20.76 -24.88
N THR A 5 -3.00 -21.02 -23.57
CA THR A 5 -2.14 -20.35 -22.57
C THR A 5 -0.67 -20.40 -22.96
N LEU A 6 -0.15 -21.58 -23.29
CA LEU A 6 1.25 -21.75 -23.67
C LEU A 6 1.61 -20.93 -24.92
N ALA A 7 0.73 -20.91 -25.92
CA ALA A 7 0.95 -20.16 -27.14
C ALA A 7 0.96 -18.64 -26.86
N LEU A 8 0.06 -18.16 -26.00
CA LEU A 8 -0.01 -16.76 -25.59
C LEU A 8 1.25 -16.34 -24.82
N THR A 9 1.65 -17.09 -23.78
CA THR A 9 2.86 -16.80 -23.00
C THR A 9 4.13 -16.81 -23.87
N GLN A 10 4.22 -17.71 -24.85
CA GLN A 10 5.33 -17.73 -25.81
C GLN A 10 5.37 -16.50 -26.71
N GLN A 11 4.22 -15.92 -27.06
CA GLN A 11 4.17 -14.68 -27.84
C GLN A 11 4.59 -13.48 -26.99
N LEU A 12 4.08 -13.36 -25.76
CA LEU A 12 4.44 -12.29 -24.81
C LEU A 12 5.94 -12.25 -24.48
N ALA A 13 6.59 -13.43 -24.42
CA ALA A 13 8.03 -13.51 -24.20
C ALA A 13 8.85 -13.08 -25.43
N LYS A 14 8.27 -13.10 -26.63
CA LYS A 14 8.98 -12.81 -27.89
C LYS A 14 8.79 -11.37 -28.36
N ARG A 15 7.61 -10.78 -28.13
CA ARG A 15 7.25 -9.46 -28.65
C ARG A 15 6.19 -8.79 -27.79
N ILE A 16 6.10 -7.48 -27.91
CA ILE A 16 4.97 -6.71 -27.37
C ILE A 16 3.73 -7.05 -28.22
N MET A 17 2.69 -7.53 -27.56
CA MET A 17 1.42 -7.88 -28.21
C MET A 17 0.47 -6.68 -28.25
N VAL A 18 -0.42 -6.67 -29.24
CA VAL A 18 -1.37 -5.57 -29.44
C VAL A 18 -2.79 -6.03 -29.10
N LEU A 19 -3.42 -5.38 -28.12
CA LEU A 19 -4.86 -5.46 -27.83
C LEU A 19 -5.61 -4.51 -28.78
N ASP A 20 -6.88 -4.78 -29.04
CA ASP A 20 -7.70 -3.94 -29.90
C ASP A 20 -8.03 -2.57 -29.26
N GLY A 21 -8.90 -1.81 -29.94
CA GLY A 21 -9.31 -0.47 -29.54
C GLY A 21 -10.76 -0.43 -29.03
N GLY A 22 -11.26 0.78 -28.78
CA GLY A 22 -12.60 0.98 -28.23
C GLY A 22 -13.72 0.46 -29.14
N MET A 23 -14.38 -0.63 -28.73
CA MET A 23 -15.59 -1.16 -29.40
C MET A 23 -16.71 -0.12 -29.43
N GLY A 24 -16.95 0.56 -28.31
CA GLY A 24 -17.99 1.60 -28.21
C GLY A 24 -17.75 2.78 -29.16
N THR A 25 -16.50 3.21 -29.34
CA THR A 25 -16.12 4.27 -30.28
C THR A 25 -16.44 3.89 -31.72
N MET A 26 -16.15 2.64 -32.09
CA MET A 26 -16.46 2.14 -33.43
C MET A 26 -17.97 2.03 -33.67
N ILE A 27 -18.73 1.50 -32.71
CA ILE A 27 -20.20 1.42 -32.80
C ILE A 27 -20.83 2.81 -33.00
N GLN A 28 -20.34 3.84 -32.29
CA GLN A 28 -20.84 5.21 -32.42
C GLN A 28 -20.69 5.77 -33.84
N SER A 29 -19.65 5.36 -34.58
CA SER A 29 -19.40 5.81 -35.96
C SER A 29 -20.49 5.39 -36.96
N TYR A 30 -21.18 4.27 -36.70
CA TYR A 30 -22.30 3.77 -37.51
C TYR A 30 -23.60 4.55 -37.28
N LYS A 31 -23.64 5.46 -36.28
CA LYS A 31 -24.80 6.32 -35.96
C LYS A 31 -26.12 5.55 -35.83
N LEU A 32 -26.07 4.37 -35.21
CA LEU A 32 -27.20 3.48 -35.00
C LEU A 32 -28.33 4.18 -34.21
N GLN A 33 -29.57 3.84 -34.56
CA GLN A 33 -30.78 4.36 -33.94
C GLN A 33 -31.50 3.25 -33.16
N GLU A 34 -32.50 3.64 -32.37
CA GLU A 34 -33.25 2.73 -31.49
C GLU A 34 -33.75 1.46 -32.19
N HIS A 35 -34.22 1.56 -33.44
CA HIS A 35 -34.67 0.41 -34.21
C HIS A 35 -33.55 -0.59 -34.55
N ASP A 36 -32.32 -0.11 -34.75
CA ASP A 36 -31.13 -0.94 -35.00
C ASP A 36 -30.71 -1.69 -33.74
N PHE A 37 -30.81 -1.02 -32.59
CA PHE A 37 -30.70 -1.68 -31.30
C PHE A 37 -31.80 -2.73 -31.26
N ARG A 38 -33.08 -2.39 -31.16
CA ARG A 38 -34.20 -3.36 -31.03
C ARG A 38 -34.12 -4.57 -31.97
N GLY A 39 -33.85 -4.35 -33.27
CA GLY A 39 -33.97 -5.37 -34.31
C GLY A 39 -35.33 -6.07 -34.29
N GLY A 40 -35.41 -7.28 -34.85
CA GLY A 40 -36.68 -8.02 -34.90
C GLY A 40 -37.14 -8.57 -33.54
N ARG A 41 -36.21 -9.12 -32.76
CA ARG A 41 -36.51 -9.86 -31.52
C ARG A 41 -37.04 -8.96 -30.39
N PHE A 42 -36.65 -7.69 -30.35
CA PHE A 42 -36.95 -6.77 -29.24
C PHE A 42 -37.74 -5.54 -29.70
N ALA A 43 -38.48 -5.65 -30.80
CA ALA A 43 -39.28 -4.56 -31.34
C ALA A 43 -40.22 -3.95 -30.27
N ASP A 44 -40.91 -4.81 -29.52
CA ASP A 44 -41.89 -4.43 -28.50
C ASP A 44 -41.31 -4.38 -27.07
N TRP A 45 -39.98 -4.24 -26.92
CA TRP A 45 -39.37 -4.18 -25.58
C TRP A 45 -39.79 -2.94 -24.79
N GLN A 46 -39.98 -3.10 -23.49
CA GLN A 46 -40.66 -2.12 -22.61
C GLN A 46 -39.88 -0.83 -22.31
N SER A 47 -38.58 -0.80 -22.60
CA SER A 47 -37.71 0.36 -22.37
C SER A 47 -36.87 0.65 -23.61
N ASP A 48 -36.27 1.85 -23.67
CA ASP A 48 -35.30 2.19 -24.70
C ASP A 48 -34.04 1.32 -24.58
N LEU A 49 -33.49 0.90 -25.73
CA LEU A 49 -32.34 -0.01 -25.81
C LEU A 49 -31.11 0.64 -26.44
N LYS A 50 -31.24 1.84 -27.02
CA LYS A 50 -30.12 2.63 -27.53
C LYS A 50 -29.10 2.89 -26.41
N GLY A 51 -27.85 2.60 -26.72
CA GLY A 51 -26.73 2.69 -25.77
C GLY A 51 -26.33 1.36 -25.14
N ASN A 52 -27.19 0.32 -25.20
CA ASN A 52 -26.81 -1.03 -24.81
C ASN A 52 -26.00 -1.70 -25.94
N ASN A 53 -24.72 -1.34 -26.03
CA ASN A 53 -23.81 -1.77 -27.09
C ASN A 53 -23.58 -3.29 -27.09
N ASP A 54 -23.42 -3.90 -25.92
CA ASP A 54 -23.21 -5.33 -25.73
C ASP A 54 -24.26 -6.17 -26.47
N ARG A 55 -25.52 -5.76 -26.36
CA ARG A 55 -26.67 -6.45 -26.97
C ARG A 55 -26.66 -6.41 -28.51
N LEU A 56 -25.86 -5.56 -29.15
CA LEU A 56 -25.74 -5.52 -30.62
C LEU A 56 -25.17 -6.82 -31.21
N VAL A 57 -24.54 -7.68 -30.41
CA VAL A 57 -24.14 -9.02 -30.88
C VAL A 57 -25.33 -9.88 -31.31
N LEU A 58 -26.54 -9.60 -30.78
CA LEU A 58 -27.76 -10.33 -31.13
C LEU A 58 -28.50 -9.74 -32.33
N THR A 59 -28.40 -8.42 -32.57
CA THR A 59 -29.17 -7.76 -33.63
C THR A 59 -28.39 -7.14 -34.76
N GLN A 60 -27.14 -6.80 -34.52
CA GLN A 60 -26.22 -6.28 -35.52
C GLN A 60 -24.91 -7.09 -35.54
N PRO A 61 -24.95 -8.45 -35.56
CA PRO A 61 -23.74 -9.28 -35.51
C PRO A 61 -22.77 -9.00 -36.67
N GLY A 62 -23.30 -8.57 -37.82
CA GLY A 62 -22.49 -8.18 -38.98
C GLY A 62 -21.61 -6.95 -38.70
N ILE A 63 -22.17 -5.92 -38.05
CA ILE A 63 -21.42 -4.70 -37.69
C ILE A 63 -20.34 -5.03 -36.65
N ILE A 64 -20.67 -5.82 -35.63
CA ILE A 64 -19.69 -6.22 -34.60
C ILE A 64 -18.54 -7.02 -35.23
N SER A 65 -18.85 -7.93 -36.16
CA SER A 65 -17.83 -8.70 -36.89
C SER A 65 -16.97 -7.80 -37.78
N GLU A 66 -17.55 -6.79 -38.42
CA GLU A 66 -16.82 -5.79 -39.23
C GLU A 66 -15.81 -5.03 -38.37
N ILE A 67 -16.21 -4.60 -37.17
CA ILE A 67 -15.34 -3.90 -36.22
C ILE A 67 -14.18 -4.78 -35.77
N HIS A 68 -14.44 -6.04 -35.38
CA HIS A 68 -13.37 -6.98 -35.02
C HIS A 68 -12.38 -7.18 -36.18
N ASN A 69 -12.88 -7.35 -37.40
CA ASN A 69 -12.03 -7.49 -38.58
C ASN A 69 -11.19 -6.25 -38.86
N ALA A 70 -11.73 -5.05 -38.65
CA ALA A 70 -10.99 -3.81 -38.82
C ALA A 70 -9.81 -3.69 -37.82
N TYR A 71 -9.99 -4.10 -36.57
CA TYR A 71 -8.89 -4.13 -35.60
C TYR A 71 -7.86 -5.22 -35.89
N LEU A 72 -8.29 -6.40 -36.34
CA LEU A 72 -7.38 -7.46 -36.78
C LEU A 72 -6.55 -7.04 -38.00
N GLU A 73 -7.14 -6.31 -38.94
CA GLU A 73 -6.46 -5.72 -40.10
C GLU A 73 -5.45 -4.64 -39.69
N ALA A 74 -5.80 -3.81 -38.70
CA ALA A 74 -4.88 -2.84 -38.10
C ALA A 74 -3.71 -3.49 -37.33
N GLY A 75 -3.78 -4.79 -37.06
CA GLY A 75 -2.71 -5.54 -36.42
C GLY A 75 -2.94 -5.79 -34.94
N ALA A 76 -4.19 -5.91 -34.48
CA ALA A 76 -4.48 -6.49 -33.16
C ALA A 76 -4.12 -7.99 -33.11
N ASP A 77 -3.55 -8.41 -31.98
CA ASP A 77 -3.25 -9.80 -31.62
C ASP A 77 -4.31 -10.39 -30.67
N ILE A 78 -4.92 -9.55 -29.84
CA ILE A 78 -5.95 -9.90 -28.86
C ILE A 78 -7.19 -9.08 -29.19
N LEU A 79 -8.35 -9.73 -29.31
CA LEU A 79 -9.65 -9.08 -29.43
C LEU A 79 -10.42 -9.16 -28.12
N GLU A 80 -10.98 -8.05 -27.68
CA GLU A 80 -11.99 -8.03 -26.62
C GLU A 80 -13.37 -8.43 -27.19
N THR A 81 -14.10 -9.31 -26.51
CA THR A 81 -15.51 -9.55 -26.85
C THR A 81 -16.35 -8.32 -26.48
N ASN A 82 -17.43 -8.07 -27.22
CA ASN A 82 -18.36 -6.97 -26.90
C ASN A 82 -19.25 -7.32 -25.69
N THR A 83 -18.64 -7.41 -24.50
CA THR A 83 -19.26 -7.93 -23.25
C THR A 83 -19.03 -7.06 -22.01
N PHE A 84 -18.55 -5.83 -22.19
CA PHE A 84 -18.22 -4.92 -21.10
C PHE A 84 -19.32 -4.77 -20.03
N ASN A 85 -20.59 -4.64 -20.44
CA ASN A 85 -21.75 -4.53 -19.55
C ASN A 85 -22.59 -5.80 -19.49
N SER A 86 -22.09 -6.93 -20.00
CA SER A 86 -22.87 -8.17 -20.13
C SER A 86 -22.98 -8.95 -18.82
N THR A 87 -23.28 -8.26 -17.71
CA THR A 87 -23.59 -8.88 -16.41
C THR A 87 -25.08 -8.73 -16.10
N PRO A 88 -25.70 -9.62 -15.30
CA PRO A 88 -27.10 -9.45 -14.91
C PRO A 88 -27.37 -8.11 -14.21
N ILE A 89 -26.37 -7.56 -13.51
CA ILE A 89 -26.48 -6.28 -12.78
C ILE A 89 -26.57 -5.10 -13.75
N ALA A 90 -25.64 -4.98 -14.69
CA ALA A 90 -25.64 -3.87 -15.64
C ALA A 90 -26.80 -4.00 -16.66
N MET A 91 -27.12 -5.22 -17.09
CA MET A 91 -28.25 -5.48 -17.99
C MET A 91 -29.62 -5.20 -17.35
N ALA A 92 -29.70 -5.14 -16.01
CA ALA A 92 -30.95 -4.80 -15.32
C ALA A 92 -31.46 -3.38 -15.64
N ASP A 93 -30.57 -2.44 -15.93
CA ASP A 93 -30.93 -1.07 -16.33
C ASP A 93 -31.75 -1.04 -17.65
N TYR A 94 -31.58 -2.06 -18.49
CA TYR A 94 -32.33 -2.27 -19.74
C TYR A 94 -33.43 -3.34 -19.60
N HIS A 95 -33.70 -3.82 -18.38
CA HIS A 95 -34.57 -4.96 -18.09
C HIS A 95 -34.16 -6.27 -18.76
N MET A 96 -32.88 -6.44 -19.10
CA MET A 96 -32.33 -7.56 -19.89
C MET A 96 -31.47 -8.52 -19.06
N ALA A 97 -31.57 -8.51 -17.73
CA ALA A 97 -30.71 -9.32 -16.84
C ALA A 97 -30.66 -10.81 -17.25
N SER A 98 -31.79 -11.40 -17.67
CA SER A 98 -31.87 -12.81 -18.09
C SER A 98 -31.21 -13.12 -19.44
N LEU A 99 -30.71 -12.11 -20.16
CA LEU A 99 -30.01 -12.27 -21.44
C LEU A 99 -28.49 -12.14 -21.31
N SER A 100 -27.97 -11.87 -20.11
CA SER A 100 -26.53 -11.70 -19.88
C SER A 100 -25.72 -12.90 -20.37
N ALA A 101 -26.07 -14.12 -19.95
CA ALA A 101 -25.40 -15.34 -20.43
C ALA A 101 -25.43 -15.49 -21.96
N GLU A 102 -26.60 -15.25 -22.60
CA GLU A 102 -26.74 -15.37 -24.05
C GLU A 102 -25.88 -14.36 -24.80
N ILE A 103 -25.81 -13.12 -24.30
CA ILE A 103 -25.03 -12.05 -24.91
C ILE A 103 -23.53 -12.34 -24.80
N ASN A 104 -23.05 -12.80 -23.64
CA ASN A 104 -21.65 -13.24 -23.48
C ASN A 104 -21.31 -14.37 -24.45
N PHE A 105 -22.18 -15.38 -24.55
CA PHE A 105 -22.00 -16.52 -25.43
C PHE A 105 -21.86 -16.08 -26.88
N GLU A 106 -22.83 -15.31 -27.40
CA GLU A 106 -22.80 -14.87 -28.80
C GLU A 106 -21.65 -13.89 -29.10
N ALA A 107 -21.31 -13.01 -28.16
CA ALA A 107 -20.17 -12.11 -28.30
C ALA A 107 -18.84 -12.88 -28.42
N ALA A 108 -18.60 -13.85 -27.54
CA ALA A 108 -17.43 -14.72 -27.60
C ALA A 108 -17.39 -15.53 -28.91
N ARG A 109 -18.55 -16.00 -29.39
CA ARG A 109 -18.65 -16.77 -30.63
C ARG A 109 -18.23 -15.93 -31.84
N LEU A 110 -18.73 -14.70 -31.94
CA LEU A 110 -18.41 -13.80 -33.05
C LEU A 110 -16.93 -13.41 -33.08
N ALA A 111 -16.38 -12.99 -31.93
CA ALA A 111 -14.97 -12.66 -31.82
C ALA A 111 -14.09 -13.88 -32.14
N ARG A 112 -14.51 -15.08 -31.71
CA ARG A 112 -13.79 -16.32 -31.98
C ARG A 112 -13.70 -16.63 -33.47
N ILE A 113 -14.83 -16.55 -34.19
CA ILE A 113 -14.88 -16.77 -35.64
C ILE A 113 -13.90 -15.83 -36.35
N CYS A 114 -13.95 -14.52 -36.02
CA CYS A 114 -13.06 -13.54 -36.63
C CYS A 114 -11.57 -13.85 -36.35
N ALA A 115 -11.23 -14.14 -35.09
CA ALA A 115 -9.85 -14.46 -34.69
C ALA A 115 -9.31 -15.73 -35.35
N ASP A 116 -10.12 -16.78 -35.48
CA ASP A 116 -9.72 -18.04 -36.11
C ASP A 116 -9.54 -17.87 -37.63
N GLU A 117 -10.42 -17.12 -38.29
CA GLU A 117 -10.27 -16.78 -39.72
C GLU A 117 -8.97 -16.02 -40.00
N TRP A 118 -8.61 -15.04 -39.17
CA TRP A 118 -7.36 -14.29 -39.30
C TRP A 118 -6.13 -15.13 -38.96
N THR A 119 -6.22 -15.97 -37.92
CA THR A 119 -5.16 -16.93 -37.58
C THR A 119 -4.89 -17.88 -38.73
N ALA A 120 -5.93 -18.36 -39.42
CA ALA A 120 -5.76 -19.22 -40.60
C ALA A 120 -5.07 -18.49 -41.77
N ARG A 121 -5.27 -17.16 -41.91
CA ARG A 121 -4.60 -16.35 -42.94
C ARG A 121 -3.11 -16.11 -42.66
N THR A 122 -2.73 -16.00 -41.38
CA THR A 122 -1.36 -15.71 -40.93
C THR A 122 -1.02 -16.56 -39.68
N PRO A 123 -0.73 -17.87 -39.87
CA PRO A 123 -0.57 -18.83 -38.78
C PRO A 123 0.58 -18.54 -37.81
N GLU A 124 1.61 -17.83 -38.27
CA GLU A 124 2.75 -17.38 -37.47
C GLU A 124 2.38 -16.34 -36.40
N ARG A 125 1.21 -15.71 -36.54
CA ARG A 125 0.67 -14.68 -35.67
C ARG A 125 -0.70 -15.12 -35.12
N PRO A 126 -0.78 -16.07 -34.17
CA PRO A 126 -2.08 -16.52 -33.65
C PRO A 126 -2.85 -15.38 -32.98
N ARG A 127 -4.18 -15.36 -33.13
CA ARG A 127 -5.08 -14.37 -32.51
C ARG A 127 -5.76 -14.99 -31.30
N PHE A 128 -5.97 -14.15 -30.30
CA PHE A 128 -6.57 -14.53 -29.02
C PHE A 128 -7.83 -13.71 -28.78
N VAL A 129 -8.80 -14.29 -28.06
CA VAL A 129 -10.04 -13.62 -27.67
C VAL A 129 -10.08 -13.50 -26.17
N ALA A 130 -10.14 -12.26 -25.69
CA ALA A 130 -10.35 -11.91 -24.30
C ALA A 130 -11.84 -11.65 -24.07
N GLY A 131 -12.41 -12.29 -23.04
CA GLY A 131 -13.74 -11.99 -22.55
C GLY A 131 -13.69 -10.95 -21.44
N PRO A 132 -13.92 -9.65 -21.71
CA PRO A 132 -13.95 -8.63 -20.68
C PRO A 132 -15.16 -8.79 -19.76
N LEU A 133 -14.90 -8.61 -18.46
CA LEU A 133 -15.83 -8.43 -17.37
C LEU A 133 -15.65 -6.99 -16.87
N GLY A 134 -16.54 -6.08 -17.30
CA GLY A 134 -16.53 -4.70 -16.83
C GLY A 134 -17.03 -4.56 -15.39
N PRO A 135 -16.86 -3.38 -14.77
CA PRO A 135 -16.99 -3.21 -13.31
C PRO A 135 -18.43 -3.13 -12.78
N THR A 136 -19.43 -3.22 -13.65
CA THR A 136 -20.86 -2.90 -13.41
C THR A 136 -21.13 -1.41 -13.10
N ASN A 137 -22.40 -1.04 -12.91
CA ASN A 137 -22.84 0.29 -12.49
C ASN A 137 -23.01 0.44 -10.96
N ARG A 138 -22.58 -0.55 -10.17
CA ARG A 138 -22.70 -0.56 -8.70
C ARG A 138 -21.33 -0.64 -8.04
N THR A 139 -21.21 -0.16 -6.81
CA THR A 139 -19.96 -0.15 -6.03
C THR A 139 -20.17 -0.86 -4.70
N CYS A 140 -19.22 -1.73 -4.35
CA CYS A 140 -19.23 -2.46 -3.08
C CYS A 140 -18.42 -1.76 -1.99
N SER A 141 -17.45 -0.90 -2.35
CA SER A 141 -16.60 -0.21 -1.37
C SER A 141 -17.10 1.19 -1.00
N ILE A 142 -17.88 1.86 -1.85
CA ILE A 142 -18.35 3.25 -1.66
C ILE A 142 -19.86 3.29 -1.43
N SER A 143 -20.34 4.16 -0.54
CA SER A 143 -21.78 4.39 -0.39
C SER A 143 -22.32 5.28 -1.51
N PRO A 144 -23.45 4.91 -2.14
CA PRO A 144 -24.17 5.82 -3.05
C PRO A 144 -24.96 6.90 -2.30
N GLU A 145 -25.11 6.79 -0.97
CA GLU A 145 -25.85 7.74 -0.15
C GLU A 145 -24.90 8.66 0.62
N VAL A 146 -25.12 9.97 0.50
CA VAL A 146 -24.31 10.99 1.20
C VAL A 146 -24.55 10.97 2.73
N ILE A 147 -25.76 10.60 3.16
CA ILE A 147 -26.19 10.68 4.57
C ILE A 147 -25.83 9.40 5.34
N ASP A 148 -25.79 8.25 4.68
CA ASP A 148 -25.39 6.97 5.27
C ASP A 148 -24.11 6.43 4.59
N PRO A 149 -22.92 6.77 5.12
CA PRO A 149 -21.66 6.27 4.58
C PRO A 149 -21.49 4.74 4.73
N ALA A 150 -22.29 4.08 5.57
CA ALA A 150 -22.24 2.63 5.75
C ALA A 150 -23.10 1.86 4.73
N PHE A 151 -24.01 2.53 4.03
CA PHE A 151 -24.93 1.90 3.08
C PHE A 151 -24.20 1.38 1.83
N ARG A 152 -24.66 0.24 1.29
CA ARG A 152 -24.20 -0.32 0.01
C ARG A 152 -25.42 -0.79 -0.78
N ASN A 153 -25.49 -0.45 -2.06
CA ASN A 153 -26.61 -0.83 -2.94
C ASN A 153 -26.40 -2.20 -3.62
N ILE A 154 -25.23 -2.82 -3.43
CA ILE A 154 -24.88 -4.14 -3.89
C ILE A 154 -24.02 -4.81 -2.82
N THR A 155 -24.06 -6.14 -2.76
CA THR A 155 -23.21 -6.94 -1.88
C THR A 155 -22.18 -7.73 -2.68
N PHE A 156 -21.07 -8.09 -2.02
CA PHE A 156 -20.02 -8.92 -2.62
C PHE A 156 -20.57 -10.19 -3.27
N ASN A 157 -21.45 -10.93 -2.58
CA ASN A 157 -22.02 -12.18 -3.11
C ASN A 157 -22.93 -11.96 -4.33
N GLN A 158 -23.64 -10.83 -4.40
CA GLN A 158 -24.44 -10.51 -5.60
C GLN A 158 -23.53 -10.24 -6.80
N LEU A 159 -22.41 -9.56 -6.60
CA LEU A 159 -21.39 -9.39 -7.64
C LEU A 159 -20.78 -10.72 -8.06
N VAL A 160 -20.39 -11.58 -7.09
CA VAL A 160 -19.86 -12.93 -7.38
C VAL A 160 -20.83 -13.70 -8.28
N THR A 161 -22.11 -13.77 -7.90
CA THR A 161 -23.14 -14.49 -8.67
C THR A 161 -23.25 -13.95 -10.09
N ALA A 162 -23.25 -12.62 -10.26
CA ALA A 162 -23.36 -11.97 -11.56
C ALA A 162 -22.13 -12.24 -12.46
N TYR A 163 -20.93 -12.22 -11.88
CA TYR A 163 -19.69 -12.51 -12.61
C TYR A 163 -19.56 -14.00 -12.93
N GLN A 164 -20.04 -14.91 -12.09
CA GLN A 164 -20.05 -16.35 -12.36
C GLN A 164 -20.85 -16.69 -13.62
N GLU A 165 -22.06 -16.14 -13.76
CA GLU A 165 -22.90 -16.35 -14.94
C GLU A 165 -22.19 -15.89 -16.23
N SER A 166 -21.62 -14.69 -16.18
CA SER A 166 -20.92 -14.09 -17.32
C SER A 166 -19.66 -14.88 -17.68
N THR A 167 -18.86 -15.25 -16.68
CA THR A 167 -17.63 -16.02 -16.83
C THR A 167 -17.91 -17.39 -17.44
N ARG A 168 -18.91 -18.11 -16.91
CA ARG A 168 -19.29 -19.44 -17.43
C ARG A 168 -19.67 -19.38 -18.90
N ALA A 169 -20.48 -18.39 -19.30
CA ALA A 169 -20.88 -18.21 -20.69
C ALA A 169 -19.71 -17.89 -21.63
N LEU A 170 -18.75 -17.05 -21.20
CA LEU A 170 -17.53 -16.75 -21.95
C LEU A 170 -16.64 -17.99 -22.12
N ILE A 171 -16.49 -18.79 -21.05
CA ILE A 171 -15.72 -20.03 -21.07
C ILE A 171 -16.35 -21.05 -22.02
N GLU A 172 -17.67 -21.24 -21.97
CA GLU A 172 -18.37 -22.28 -22.75
C GLU A 172 -18.11 -22.19 -24.26
N VAL A 173 -17.96 -20.97 -24.78
CA VAL A 173 -17.73 -20.71 -26.21
C VAL A 173 -16.24 -20.72 -26.59
N GLY A 174 -15.35 -20.67 -25.60
CA GLY A 174 -13.91 -20.72 -25.79
C GLY A 174 -13.24 -19.36 -25.94
N ALA A 175 -13.59 -18.41 -25.07
CA ALA A 175 -12.69 -17.30 -24.78
C ALA A 175 -11.30 -17.85 -24.37
N ASP A 176 -10.22 -17.27 -24.90
CA ASP A 176 -8.86 -17.71 -24.60
C ASP A 176 -8.34 -17.08 -23.30
N ILE A 177 -8.91 -15.94 -22.91
CA ILE A 177 -8.48 -15.09 -21.79
C ILE A 177 -9.73 -14.54 -21.10
N ILE A 178 -9.73 -14.48 -19.77
CA ILE A 178 -10.70 -13.65 -19.03
C ILE A 178 -10.02 -12.34 -18.67
N LEU A 179 -10.67 -11.21 -18.97
CA LEU A 179 -10.15 -9.86 -18.71
C LEU A 179 -11.06 -9.17 -17.71
N ILE A 180 -10.55 -8.79 -16.54
CA ILE A 180 -11.29 -7.92 -15.60
C ILE A 180 -10.72 -6.52 -15.79
N GLU A 181 -11.50 -5.61 -16.37
CA GLU A 181 -10.99 -4.32 -16.82
C GLU A 181 -11.80 -3.12 -16.33
N THR A 182 -11.22 -1.93 -16.51
CA THR A 182 -11.80 -0.65 -16.09
C THR A 182 -12.18 -0.66 -14.61
N ILE A 183 -11.32 -1.29 -13.79
CA ILE A 183 -11.59 -1.44 -12.36
C ILE A 183 -11.46 -0.08 -11.68
N PHE A 184 -12.59 0.49 -11.30
CA PHE A 184 -12.66 1.69 -10.46
C PHE A 184 -12.79 1.34 -8.96
N ASP A 185 -13.39 0.18 -8.65
CA ASP A 185 -13.62 -0.34 -7.30
C ASP A 185 -12.94 -1.69 -7.13
N THR A 186 -11.87 -1.75 -6.32
CA THR A 186 -11.10 -2.97 -6.10
C THR A 186 -11.92 -4.07 -5.43
N LEU A 187 -12.91 -3.73 -4.61
CA LEU A 187 -13.76 -4.74 -3.97
C LEU A 187 -14.67 -5.43 -4.99
N ASN A 188 -15.11 -4.71 -6.04
CA ASN A 188 -15.80 -5.32 -7.18
C ASN A 188 -14.89 -6.29 -7.93
N ALA A 189 -13.63 -5.90 -8.15
CA ALA A 189 -12.66 -6.77 -8.82
C ALA A 189 -12.33 -8.02 -8.00
N LYS A 190 -12.23 -7.91 -6.66
CA LYS A 190 -12.11 -9.09 -5.78
C LYS A 190 -13.31 -10.03 -5.91
N ALA A 191 -14.53 -9.50 -6.04
CA ALA A 191 -15.71 -10.31 -6.30
C ALA A 191 -15.66 -10.99 -7.68
N ALA A 192 -15.18 -10.30 -8.71
CA ALA A 192 -14.97 -10.88 -10.04
C ALA A 192 -13.89 -11.98 -10.02
N ILE A 193 -12.76 -11.76 -9.36
CA ILE A 193 -11.69 -12.77 -9.21
C ILE A 193 -12.22 -13.99 -8.46
N PHE A 194 -12.94 -13.79 -7.36
CA PHE A 194 -13.54 -14.88 -6.60
C PHE A 194 -14.49 -15.71 -7.47
N ALA A 195 -15.34 -15.04 -8.27
CA ALA A 195 -16.21 -15.70 -9.23
C ALA A 195 -15.43 -16.51 -10.27
N VAL A 196 -14.44 -15.90 -10.91
CA VAL A 196 -13.62 -16.54 -11.96
C VAL A 196 -12.87 -17.75 -11.41
N GLN A 197 -12.23 -17.63 -10.25
CA GLN A 197 -11.53 -18.75 -9.60
C GLN A 197 -12.48 -19.87 -9.19
N SER A 198 -13.68 -19.53 -8.69
CA SER A 198 -14.70 -20.53 -8.36
C SER A 198 -15.17 -21.31 -9.60
N GLU A 199 -15.36 -20.62 -10.73
CA GLU A 199 -15.70 -21.27 -12.01
C GLU A 199 -14.56 -22.15 -12.54
N PHE A 200 -13.31 -21.71 -12.39
CA PHE A 200 -12.13 -22.50 -12.74
C PHE A 200 -12.05 -23.79 -11.93
N ASP A 201 -12.27 -23.71 -10.61
CA ASP A 201 -12.29 -24.86 -9.71
C ASP A 201 -13.45 -25.82 -10.03
N GLU A 202 -14.66 -25.31 -10.27
CA GLU A 202 -15.83 -26.14 -10.60
C GLU A 202 -15.67 -26.87 -11.94
N LEU A 203 -15.12 -26.18 -12.94
CA LEU A 203 -14.93 -26.74 -14.29
C LEU A 203 -13.63 -27.55 -14.43
N GLY A 204 -12.71 -27.47 -13.46
CA GLY A 204 -11.40 -28.13 -13.51
C GLY A 204 -10.50 -27.59 -14.63
N ILE A 205 -10.63 -26.30 -14.95
CA ILE A 205 -9.83 -25.62 -15.98
C ILE A 205 -9.15 -24.38 -15.39
N ARG A 206 -8.14 -23.84 -16.07
CA ARG A 206 -7.57 -22.54 -15.74
C ARG A 206 -7.22 -21.80 -17.01
N LEU A 207 -7.85 -20.65 -17.23
CA LEU A 207 -7.53 -19.75 -18.34
C LEU A 207 -6.62 -18.61 -17.85
N PRO A 208 -5.84 -17.97 -18.74
CA PRO A 208 -5.13 -16.74 -18.44
C PRO A 208 -6.10 -15.66 -17.97
N LEU A 209 -5.74 -14.99 -16.88
CA LEU A 209 -6.46 -13.86 -16.34
C LEU A 209 -5.68 -12.58 -16.62
N MET A 210 -6.33 -11.59 -17.23
CA MET A 210 -5.81 -10.23 -17.36
C MET A 210 -6.58 -9.32 -16.40
N ILE A 211 -5.88 -8.41 -15.73
CA ILE A 211 -6.49 -7.44 -14.80
C ILE A 211 -6.05 -6.04 -15.21
N SER A 212 -7.00 -5.12 -15.37
CA SER A 212 -6.71 -3.73 -15.71
C SER A 212 -7.52 -2.75 -14.85
N GLY A 213 -6.79 -1.89 -14.13
CA GLY A 213 -7.37 -0.83 -13.31
C GLY A 213 -7.51 0.50 -14.03
N THR A 214 -8.33 1.39 -13.47
CA THR A 214 -8.46 2.76 -13.97
C THR A 214 -8.10 3.75 -12.87
N ILE A 215 -7.14 4.63 -13.17
CA ILE A 215 -6.77 5.77 -12.33
C ILE A 215 -7.59 6.97 -12.80
N THR A 216 -8.35 7.57 -11.90
CA THR A 216 -9.39 8.55 -12.28
C THR A 216 -8.87 9.96 -12.49
N ASP A 217 -7.73 10.31 -11.87
CA ASP A 217 -7.18 11.65 -11.93
C ASP A 217 -5.66 11.67 -11.67
N ALA A 218 -5.10 12.88 -11.68
CA ALA A 218 -3.68 13.14 -11.44
C ALA A 218 -3.20 12.79 -10.01
N SER A 219 -4.07 12.42 -9.08
CA SER A 219 -3.67 11.95 -7.74
C SER A 219 -3.06 10.54 -7.77
N GLY A 220 -3.27 9.78 -8.85
CA GLY A 220 -2.73 8.44 -9.01
C GLY A 220 -3.51 7.37 -8.25
N ARG A 221 -4.78 7.65 -7.93
CA ARG A 221 -5.65 6.74 -7.20
C ARG A 221 -6.80 6.23 -8.07
N THR A 222 -7.27 5.03 -7.77
CA THR A 222 -8.56 4.52 -8.26
C THR A 222 -9.70 5.38 -7.68
N LEU A 223 -10.92 5.24 -8.22
CA LEU A 223 -12.10 5.91 -7.65
C LEU A 223 -12.34 5.52 -6.18
N SER A 224 -12.01 4.29 -5.83
CA SER A 224 -12.06 3.74 -4.46
C SER A 224 -10.89 4.17 -3.57
N GLY A 225 -9.98 5.01 -4.08
CA GLY A 225 -8.93 5.69 -3.32
C GLY A 225 -7.60 4.95 -3.24
N GLN A 226 -7.44 3.80 -3.89
CA GLN A 226 -6.21 3.01 -3.82
C GLN A 226 -5.11 3.54 -4.73
N THR A 227 -3.89 3.60 -4.21
CA THR A 227 -2.68 3.83 -5.03
C THR A 227 -2.37 2.63 -5.94
N THR A 228 -1.56 2.82 -6.98
CA THR A 228 -1.18 1.77 -7.94
C THR A 228 -0.61 0.50 -7.26
N GLU A 229 0.27 0.67 -6.28
CA GLU A 229 0.89 -0.45 -5.56
C GLU A 229 -0.08 -1.14 -4.60
N ALA A 230 -0.91 -0.37 -3.88
CA ALA A 230 -1.98 -0.94 -3.07
C ALA A 230 -2.98 -1.75 -3.90
N PHE A 231 -3.33 -1.25 -5.09
CA PHE A 231 -4.22 -1.93 -6.03
C PHE A 231 -3.63 -3.27 -6.51
N TYR A 232 -2.36 -3.28 -6.92
CA TYR A 232 -1.67 -4.52 -7.28
C TYR A 232 -1.61 -5.51 -6.11
N ASN A 233 -1.19 -5.08 -4.92
CA ASN A 233 -1.10 -5.92 -3.73
C ASN A 233 -2.46 -6.55 -3.35
N SER A 234 -3.56 -5.83 -3.59
CA SER A 234 -4.92 -6.31 -3.31
C SER A 234 -5.33 -7.48 -4.20
N LEU A 235 -4.85 -7.49 -5.46
CA LEU A 235 -5.32 -8.41 -6.51
C LEU A 235 -4.26 -9.41 -6.97
N ARG A 236 -3.00 -9.31 -6.49
CA ARG A 236 -1.88 -10.22 -6.80
C ARG A 236 -2.24 -11.69 -6.62
N HIS A 237 -3.05 -12.01 -5.61
CA HIS A 237 -3.50 -13.37 -5.30
C HIS A 237 -4.25 -14.08 -6.44
N ALA A 238 -4.73 -13.33 -7.43
CA ALA A 238 -5.37 -13.87 -8.62
C ALA A 238 -4.39 -14.58 -9.57
N GLU A 239 -3.08 -14.42 -9.35
CA GLU A 239 -2.00 -14.93 -10.21
C GLU A 239 -2.25 -14.59 -11.70
N PRO A 240 -2.43 -13.29 -12.03
CA PRO A 240 -2.80 -12.88 -13.37
C PRO A 240 -1.64 -13.07 -14.36
N LEU A 241 -1.98 -13.38 -15.62
CA LEU A 241 -1.02 -13.39 -16.71
C LEU A 241 -0.47 -11.97 -16.95
N SER A 242 -1.35 -10.97 -16.96
CA SER A 242 -0.94 -9.57 -17.04
C SER A 242 -1.75 -8.68 -16.12
N PHE A 243 -1.10 -7.63 -15.64
CA PHE A 243 -1.70 -6.58 -14.83
C PHE A 243 -1.42 -5.22 -15.45
N GLY A 244 -2.42 -4.34 -15.47
CA GLY A 244 -2.33 -3.13 -16.28
C GLY A 244 -3.22 -1.99 -15.83
N LEU A 245 -3.18 -0.94 -16.63
CA LEU A 245 -4.02 0.24 -16.49
C LEU A 245 -4.67 0.62 -17.81
N ASN A 246 -5.93 1.06 -17.74
CA ASN A 246 -6.68 1.48 -18.90
C ASN A 246 -7.64 2.64 -18.60
N CYS A 247 -8.07 3.30 -19.67
CA CYS A 247 -9.08 4.36 -19.66
C CYS A 247 -8.67 5.59 -18.82
N ALA A 248 -9.63 6.51 -18.65
CA ALA A 248 -9.60 7.81 -17.96
C ALA A 248 -8.52 8.81 -18.43
N LEU A 249 -7.25 8.43 -18.36
CA LEU A 249 -6.11 9.30 -18.65
C LEU A 249 -5.56 9.06 -20.05
N GLY A 250 -4.96 10.11 -20.61
CA GLY A 250 -4.16 10.01 -21.84
C GLY A 250 -2.80 9.32 -21.60
N PRO A 251 -2.10 8.93 -22.66
CA PRO A 251 -0.76 8.32 -22.59
C PRO A 251 0.34 9.21 -21.97
N ASP A 252 0.20 10.54 -21.92
CA ASP A 252 1.19 11.34 -21.18
C ASP A 252 0.99 11.21 -19.66
N GLU A 253 -0.26 11.40 -19.21
CA GLU A 253 -0.65 11.38 -17.80
C GLU A 253 -0.55 9.97 -17.18
N LEU A 254 -0.84 8.94 -17.96
CA LEU A 254 -0.84 7.55 -17.49
C LEU A 254 0.59 6.98 -17.34
N ARG A 255 1.59 7.59 -17.98
CA ARG A 255 2.96 7.08 -18.09
C ARG A 255 3.57 6.73 -16.74
N GLN A 256 3.52 7.65 -15.78
CA GLN A 256 4.14 7.45 -14.46
C GLN A 256 3.56 6.25 -13.71
N TYR A 257 2.27 5.95 -13.92
CA TYR A 257 1.59 4.84 -13.27
C TYR A 257 1.88 3.52 -13.97
N VAL A 258 2.07 3.54 -15.29
CA VAL A 258 2.57 2.38 -16.06
C VAL A 258 4.00 2.06 -15.68
N ALA A 259 4.86 3.07 -15.51
CA ALA A 259 6.23 2.89 -15.03
C ALA A 259 6.25 2.27 -13.62
N GLU A 260 5.37 2.77 -12.73
CA GLU A 260 5.22 2.20 -11.38
C GLU A 260 4.70 0.76 -11.44
N MET A 261 3.68 0.48 -12.24
CA MET A 261 3.17 -0.89 -12.46
C MET A 261 4.28 -1.82 -12.97
N SER A 262 5.09 -1.35 -13.92
CA SER A 262 6.27 -2.06 -14.43
C SER A 262 7.32 -2.34 -13.36
N ARG A 263 7.43 -1.50 -12.32
CA ARG A 263 8.35 -1.73 -11.20
C ARG A 263 7.84 -2.82 -10.26
N ILE A 264 6.53 -2.86 -9.99
CA ILE A 264 5.93 -3.67 -8.91
C ILE A 264 5.28 -4.99 -9.37
N ALA A 265 4.93 -5.11 -10.65
CA ALA A 265 4.22 -6.29 -11.16
C ALA A 265 5.18 -7.46 -11.39
N GLU A 266 4.90 -8.62 -10.78
CA GLU A 266 5.63 -9.88 -11.01
C GLU A 266 5.23 -10.54 -12.34
N CYS A 267 4.06 -10.17 -12.86
CA CYS A 267 3.52 -10.65 -14.13
C CYS A 267 3.79 -9.67 -15.29
N TYR A 268 3.25 -9.97 -16.47
CA TYR A 268 3.36 -9.09 -17.64
C TYR A 268 2.58 -7.79 -17.42
N VAL A 269 3.02 -6.69 -18.03
CA VAL A 269 2.35 -5.39 -17.91
C VAL A 269 1.59 -5.04 -19.18
N ALA A 270 0.32 -4.68 -19.01
CA ALA A 270 -0.55 -4.21 -20.08
C ALA A 270 -0.89 -2.73 -19.88
N ALA A 271 -1.03 -1.98 -20.97
CA ALA A 271 -1.60 -0.64 -20.91
C ALA A 271 -2.41 -0.32 -22.16
N HIS A 272 -3.63 0.18 -21.97
CA HIS A 272 -4.49 0.62 -23.07
C HIS A 272 -5.19 1.94 -22.71
N SER A 273 -4.55 3.05 -23.08
CA SER A 273 -4.97 4.40 -22.72
C SER A 273 -6.09 4.94 -23.61
N ASN A 274 -6.73 6.02 -23.16
CA ASN A 274 -7.61 6.81 -24.01
C ASN A 274 -6.81 7.70 -24.97
N VAL A 275 -7.50 8.25 -25.97
CA VAL A 275 -6.99 9.25 -26.91
C VAL A 275 -7.02 10.67 -26.29
N GLY A 276 -6.62 10.76 -25.01
CA GLY A 276 -6.81 11.94 -24.17
C GLY A 276 -8.23 12.08 -23.59
N LEU A 277 -8.49 13.18 -22.89
CA LEU A 277 -9.82 13.53 -22.40
C LEU A 277 -10.68 14.09 -23.54
N PRO A 278 -11.99 13.78 -23.59
CA PRO A 278 -12.87 14.35 -24.60
C PRO A 278 -12.98 15.86 -24.44
N ASN A 279 -12.97 16.59 -25.55
CA ASN A 279 -13.15 18.03 -25.57
C ASN A 279 -14.61 18.42 -25.24
N ALA A 280 -14.90 19.73 -25.19
CA ALA A 280 -16.24 20.24 -24.84
C ALA A 280 -17.37 19.76 -25.78
N PHE A 281 -17.03 19.19 -26.94
CA PHE A 281 -17.96 18.62 -27.93
C PHE A 281 -18.02 17.09 -27.87
N GLY A 282 -17.26 16.45 -26.97
CA GLY A 282 -17.20 14.99 -26.84
C GLY A 282 -16.26 14.30 -27.84
N GLU A 283 -15.42 15.07 -28.54
CA GLU A 283 -14.45 14.55 -29.52
C GLU A 283 -13.07 14.36 -28.87
N TYR A 284 -12.25 13.47 -29.41
CA TYR A 284 -10.88 13.22 -28.95
C TYR A 284 -9.88 13.93 -29.86
N ASP A 285 -9.02 14.77 -29.28
CA ASP A 285 -8.10 15.63 -30.05
C ASP A 285 -6.71 15.02 -30.27
N LEU A 286 -6.36 13.94 -29.55
CA LEU A 286 -5.07 13.27 -29.73
C LEU A 286 -5.10 12.45 -31.03
N ASN A 287 -4.11 12.58 -31.89
CA ASN A 287 -4.03 11.81 -33.13
C ASN A 287 -3.21 10.53 -32.96
N ALA A 288 -3.31 9.61 -33.92
CA ALA A 288 -2.62 8.33 -33.91
C ALA A 288 -1.08 8.48 -33.84
N ASP A 289 -0.51 9.49 -34.50
CA ASP A 289 0.94 9.73 -34.53
C ASP A 289 1.50 10.11 -33.15
N ILE A 290 0.85 11.05 -32.44
CA ILE A 290 1.29 11.48 -31.10
C ILE A 290 1.12 10.33 -30.11
N MET A 291 -0.01 9.61 -30.17
CA MET A 291 -0.23 8.43 -29.33
C MET A 291 0.85 7.38 -29.56
N ALA A 292 1.19 7.07 -30.82
CA ALA A 292 2.26 6.14 -31.14
C ALA A 292 3.64 6.62 -30.68
N GLU A 293 3.94 7.92 -30.76
CA GLU A 293 5.20 8.47 -30.24
C GLU A 293 5.35 8.20 -28.73
N GLN A 294 4.31 8.50 -27.95
CA GLN A 294 4.29 8.35 -26.50
C GLN A 294 4.33 6.88 -26.08
N ILE A 295 3.50 6.03 -26.69
CA ILE A 295 3.51 4.58 -26.47
C ILE A 295 4.85 3.96 -26.88
N GLY A 296 5.44 4.43 -27.98
CA GLY A 296 6.75 3.99 -28.43
C GLY A 296 7.84 4.30 -27.40
N GLU A 297 7.74 5.40 -26.67
CA GLU A 297 8.63 5.72 -25.56
C GLU A 297 8.47 4.73 -24.40
N TRP A 298 7.24 4.40 -23.99
CA TRP A 298 6.99 3.40 -22.95
C TRP A 298 7.60 2.03 -23.31
N ALA A 299 7.43 1.62 -24.57
CA ALA A 299 7.98 0.38 -25.08
C ALA A 299 9.51 0.38 -25.09
N ARG A 300 10.15 1.48 -25.53
CA ARG A 300 11.62 1.63 -25.49
C ARG A 300 12.18 1.69 -24.08
N SER A 301 11.41 2.25 -23.14
CA SER A 301 11.72 2.27 -21.71
C SER A 301 11.52 0.91 -21.02
N GLY A 302 10.99 -0.08 -21.75
CA GLY A 302 10.84 -1.45 -21.26
C GLY A 302 9.69 -1.64 -20.29
N TYR A 303 8.63 -0.84 -20.37
CA TYR A 303 7.51 -0.89 -19.42
C TYR A 303 6.40 -1.88 -19.81
N LEU A 304 6.30 -2.27 -21.08
CA LEU A 304 5.11 -2.95 -21.61
C LEU A 304 5.40 -4.36 -22.15
N ASN A 305 4.37 -5.20 -22.05
CA ASN A 305 4.26 -6.49 -22.73
C ASN A 305 3.03 -6.54 -23.64
N ILE A 306 1.97 -5.82 -23.28
CA ILE A 306 0.74 -5.67 -24.07
C ILE A 306 0.42 -4.18 -24.17
N VAL A 307 0.07 -3.72 -25.36
CA VAL A 307 -0.43 -2.37 -25.60
C VAL A 307 -1.75 -2.41 -26.34
N GLY A 308 -2.68 -1.51 -26.03
CA GLY A 308 -3.96 -1.41 -26.74
C GLY A 308 -4.55 -0.01 -26.70
N GLY A 309 -5.82 0.09 -27.07
CA GLY A 309 -6.58 1.31 -27.02
C GLY A 309 -7.87 1.18 -26.24
N CYS A 310 -8.28 2.25 -25.55
CA CYS A 310 -9.58 2.32 -24.89
C CYS A 310 -10.48 3.34 -25.61
N CYS A 311 -11.14 4.25 -24.89
CA CYS A 311 -12.07 5.21 -25.46
C CYS A 311 -11.39 6.17 -26.45
N GLY A 312 -12.02 6.36 -27.61
CA GLY A 312 -11.53 7.22 -28.69
C GLY A 312 -10.59 6.54 -29.67
N THR A 313 -10.05 5.37 -29.34
CA THR A 313 -9.12 4.67 -30.24
C THR A 313 -9.84 4.02 -31.42
N THR A 314 -9.16 4.04 -32.57
CA THR A 314 -9.67 3.54 -33.86
C THR A 314 -8.64 2.58 -34.48
N PRO A 315 -8.97 1.85 -35.56
CA PRO A 315 -8.00 1.04 -36.29
C PRO A 315 -6.73 1.81 -36.73
N GLU A 316 -6.84 3.11 -37.01
CA GLU A 316 -5.68 3.96 -37.31
C GLU A 316 -4.70 4.05 -36.12
N HIS A 317 -5.23 4.25 -34.92
CA HIS A 317 -4.44 4.28 -33.68
C HIS A 317 -3.78 2.92 -33.41
N ILE A 318 -4.54 1.83 -33.56
CA ILE A 318 -4.01 0.47 -33.38
C ILE A 318 -2.89 0.17 -34.37
N ALA A 319 -3.04 0.55 -35.65
CA ALA A 319 -2.01 0.37 -36.66
C ALA A 319 -0.74 1.18 -36.34
N ALA A 320 -0.88 2.44 -35.90
CA ALA A 320 0.24 3.28 -35.51
C ALA A 320 1.00 2.69 -34.30
N MET A 321 0.27 2.22 -33.28
CA MET A 321 0.86 1.54 -32.12
C MET A 321 1.52 0.21 -32.48
N ALA A 322 0.88 -0.61 -33.31
CA ALA A 322 1.45 -1.88 -33.77
C ALA A 322 2.78 -1.65 -34.52
N ASN A 323 2.87 -0.60 -35.33
CA ASN A 323 4.08 -0.24 -36.05
C ASN A 323 5.21 0.24 -35.14
N VAL A 324 4.92 1.08 -34.13
CA VAL A 324 5.96 1.64 -33.26
C VAL A 324 6.55 0.62 -32.28
N VAL A 325 5.75 -0.36 -31.86
CA VAL A 325 6.21 -1.43 -30.96
C VAL A 325 6.83 -2.62 -31.70
N ALA A 326 6.65 -2.69 -33.03
CA ALA A 326 7.20 -3.77 -33.84
C ALA A 326 8.74 -3.81 -33.73
N GLY A 327 9.28 -4.98 -33.38
CA GLY A 327 10.72 -5.20 -33.26
C GLY A 327 11.36 -4.70 -31.96
N LEU A 328 10.59 -4.07 -31.06
CA LEU A 328 11.05 -3.74 -29.72
C LEU A 328 10.99 -4.97 -28.79
N ALA A 329 11.93 -5.04 -27.86
CA ALA A 329 11.94 -6.11 -26.86
C ALA A 329 10.81 -5.89 -25.84
N PRO A 330 10.04 -6.93 -25.48
CA PRO A 330 9.06 -6.82 -24.41
C PRO A 330 9.75 -6.63 -23.05
N ARG A 331 9.03 -6.05 -22.09
CA ARG A 331 9.47 -5.96 -20.69
C ARG A 331 9.86 -7.34 -20.15
N ALA A 332 11.05 -7.45 -19.57
CA ALA A 332 11.48 -8.65 -18.85
C ALA A 332 10.74 -8.76 -17.51
N LEU A 333 10.33 -9.98 -17.13
CA LEU A 333 9.74 -10.21 -15.81
C LEU A 333 10.81 -10.02 -14.73
N PRO A 334 10.54 -9.23 -13.67
CA PRO A 334 11.51 -8.96 -12.62
C PRO A 334 11.63 -10.15 -11.65
N GLU A 335 12.83 -10.38 -11.12
CA GLU A 335 13.01 -11.19 -9.92
C GLU A 335 12.77 -10.31 -8.69
N MET A 336 11.67 -10.55 -7.97
CA MET A 336 11.32 -9.80 -6.77
C MET A 336 11.70 -10.55 -5.50
N ALA A 337 12.16 -9.81 -4.50
CA ALA A 337 12.33 -10.35 -3.16
C ALA A 337 10.97 -10.78 -2.60
N VAL A 338 10.96 -11.92 -1.91
CA VAL A 338 9.77 -12.42 -1.21
C VAL A 338 9.50 -11.55 0.02
N ALA A 339 8.30 -11.00 0.11
CA ALA A 339 7.87 -10.13 1.21
C ALA A 339 6.37 -10.29 1.44
N CYS A 340 5.92 -10.11 2.68
CA CYS A 340 4.50 -10.06 3.00
C CYS A 340 3.94 -8.72 2.50
N ARG A 341 3.11 -8.76 1.46
CA ARG A 341 2.53 -7.57 0.83
C ARG A 341 1.07 -7.43 1.21
N LEU A 342 0.75 -6.39 1.96
CA LEU A 342 -0.59 -6.04 2.42
C LEU A 342 -1.04 -4.70 1.82
N SER A 343 -2.33 -4.37 1.95
CA SER A 343 -2.82 -3.07 1.53
C SER A 343 -4.09 -2.63 2.26
N GLY A 344 -4.18 -1.33 2.54
CA GLY A 344 -5.43 -0.59 2.69
C GLY A 344 -5.71 0.19 1.40
N LEU A 345 -5.81 1.52 1.51
CA LEU A 345 -5.67 2.44 0.36
C LEU A 345 -4.20 2.62 -0.06
N GLU A 346 -3.28 2.36 0.86
CA GLU A 346 -1.84 2.44 0.67
C GLU A 346 -1.20 1.05 0.91
N PRO A 347 -0.06 0.76 0.26
CA PRO A 347 0.62 -0.51 0.43
C PRO A 347 1.33 -0.58 1.80
N LEU A 348 1.41 -1.79 2.35
CA LEU A 348 2.29 -2.11 3.46
C LEU A 348 3.07 -3.38 3.11
N ASP A 349 4.32 -3.19 2.71
CA ASP A 349 5.24 -4.29 2.42
C ASP A 349 6.13 -4.57 3.64
N ILE A 350 6.15 -5.82 4.07
CA ILE A 350 6.94 -6.31 5.20
C ILE A 350 8.01 -7.27 4.67
N SER A 351 9.23 -6.77 4.52
CA SER A 351 10.42 -7.51 4.05
C SER A 351 11.33 -7.91 5.21
N ALA A 352 12.44 -8.58 4.91
CA ALA A 352 13.42 -8.98 5.92
C ALA A 352 14.10 -7.78 6.61
N GLU A 353 14.13 -6.61 5.97
CA GLU A 353 14.68 -5.36 6.48
C GLU A 353 13.64 -4.51 7.23
N SER A 354 12.36 -4.92 7.20
CA SER A 354 11.30 -4.20 7.90
C SER A 354 11.49 -4.27 9.41
N LEU A 355 11.15 -3.17 10.06
CA LEU A 355 11.09 -3.10 11.51
C LEU A 355 9.78 -3.71 12.02
N PHE A 356 9.69 -3.87 13.34
CA PHE A 356 8.53 -4.44 14.01
C PHE A 356 7.22 -3.71 13.66
N VAL A 357 6.23 -4.47 13.20
CA VAL A 357 4.94 -3.94 12.76
C VAL A 357 3.92 -3.93 13.90
N ASN A 358 3.38 -2.74 14.18
CA ASN A 358 2.41 -2.54 15.26
C ASN A 358 0.98 -2.73 14.74
N ILE A 359 0.27 -3.73 15.27
CA ILE A 359 -1.15 -3.97 15.01
C ILE A 359 -1.96 -3.38 16.17
N GLY A 360 -2.86 -2.43 15.89
CA GLY A 360 -3.63 -1.73 16.92
C GLY A 360 -4.75 -2.58 17.54
N GLU A 361 -4.69 -2.80 18.86
CA GLU A 361 -5.59 -3.70 19.61
C GLU A 361 -6.92 -3.08 20.11
N ARG A 362 -7.10 -1.75 20.03
CA ARG A 362 -8.15 -1.04 20.79
C ARG A 362 -9.54 -1.10 20.16
N THR A 363 -9.63 -1.52 18.91
CA THR A 363 -10.87 -1.76 18.14
C THR A 363 -11.43 -3.16 18.39
N ASN A 364 -11.35 -3.58 19.66
CA ASN A 364 -11.73 -4.91 20.11
C ASN A 364 -12.77 -4.80 21.24
N ILE A 365 -13.96 -5.37 21.05
CA ILE A 365 -15.04 -5.29 22.05
C ILE A 365 -14.65 -6.00 23.35
N THR A 366 -13.86 -7.06 23.30
CA THR A 366 -13.44 -7.78 24.52
C THR A 366 -12.27 -7.09 25.22
N GLY A 367 -11.37 -6.45 24.47
CA GLY A 367 -10.15 -5.81 24.98
C GLY A 367 -10.31 -4.34 25.40
N SER A 368 -11.29 -3.61 24.85
CA SER A 368 -11.42 -2.16 25.03
C SER A 368 -12.79 -1.75 25.58
N ALA A 369 -12.81 -1.36 26.86
CA ALA A 369 -14.04 -0.92 27.53
C ALA A 369 -14.69 0.30 26.84
N ARG A 370 -13.88 1.23 26.33
CA ARG A 370 -14.36 2.39 25.57
C ARG A 370 -15.04 1.93 24.28
N PHE A 371 -14.38 1.10 23.49
CA PHE A 371 -14.91 0.63 22.20
C PHE A 371 -16.18 -0.21 22.39
N LYS A 372 -16.17 -1.15 23.35
CA LYS A 372 -17.36 -1.94 23.73
C LYS A 372 -18.58 -1.07 24.02
N ARG A 373 -18.40 -0.01 24.82
CA ARG A 373 -19.48 0.92 25.15
C ARG A 373 -20.01 1.62 23.90
N LEU A 374 -19.12 2.14 23.06
CA LEU A 374 -19.49 2.89 21.85
C LEU A 374 -20.28 2.03 20.86
N ILE A 375 -19.83 0.79 20.60
CA ILE A 375 -20.53 -0.14 19.72
C ILE A 375 -21.91 -0.53 20.29
N LYS A 376 -21.99 -0.86 21.59
CA LYS A 376 -23.27 -1.20 22.24
C LYS A 376 -24.27 -0.03 22.26
N GLU A 377 -23.79 1.20 22.37
CA GLU A 377 -24.62 2.41 22.32
C GLU A 377 -24.93 2.88 20.88
N GLY A 378 -24.42 2.19 19.85
CA GLY A 378 -24.60 2.57 18.45
C GLY A 378 -23.84 3.83 18.03
N LYS A 379 -22.85 4.26 18.81
CA LYS A 379 -22.02 5.45 18.57
C LYS A 379 -20.84 5.14 17.66
N TYR A 380 -21.14 4.72 16.44
CA TYR A 380 -20.13 4.28 15.47
C TYR A 380 -19.15 5.39 15.08
N ASN A 381 -19.58 6.65 14.98
CA ASN A 381 -18.68 7.77 14.65
C ASN A 381 -17.59 7.97 15.71
N GLU A 382 -17.96 7.95 16.99
CA GLU A 382 -16.98 8.00 18.09
C GLU A 382 -16.09 6.73 18.14
N ALA A 383 -16.59 5.60 17.62
CA ALA A 383 -15.81 4.37 17.51
C ALA A 383 -14.75 4.46 16.40
N LEU A 384 -15.03 5.18 15.30
CA LEU A 384 -14.03 5.50 14.26
C LEU A 384 -12.88 6.32 14.84
N ASP A 385 -13.14 7.22 15.78
CA ASP A 385 -12.06 7.97 16.46
C ASP A 385 -11.09 7.06 17.20
N VAL A 386 -11.56 5.92 17.74
CA VAL A 386 -10.67 4.93 18.36
C VAL A 386 -9.75 4.30 17.32
N ALA A 387 -10.28 3.96 16.14
CA ALA A 387 -9.47 3.44 15.03
C ALA A 387 -8.46 4.48 14.52
N ARG A 388 -8.92 5.71 14.24
CA ARG A 388 -8.08 6.82 13.77
C ARG A 388 -6.93 7.12 14.74
N GLN A 389 -7.24 7.20 16.04
CA GLN A 389 -6.24 7.46 17.08
C GLN A 389 -5.12 6.40 17.09
N GLN A 390 -5.43 5.14 16.78
CA GLN A 390 -4.40 4.08 16.70
C GLN A 390 -3.45 4.31 15.53
N VAL A 391 -3.99 4.63 14.36
CA VAL A 391 -3.19 4.93 13.16
C VAL A 391 -2.31 6.16 13.39
N GLU A 392 -2.87 7.23 13.94
CA GLU A 392 -2.12 8.44 14.33
C GLU A 392 -1.05 8.16 15.39
N SER A 393 -1.28 7.14 16.22
CA SER A 393 -0.32 6.69 17.23
C SER A 393 0.69 5.67 16.66
N GLY A 394 0.76 5.45 15.35
CA GLY A 394 1.76 4.60 14.71
C GLY A 394 1.36 3.12 14.54
N ALA A 395 0.08 2.77 14.68
CA ALA A 395 -0.41 1.47 14.23
C ALA A 395 -0.38 1.40 12.69
N GLN A 396 0.26 0.36 12.16
CA GLN A 396 0.39 0.12 10.72
C GLN A 396 -0.69 -0.83 10.21
N ILE A 397 -1.36 -1.56 11.11
CA ILE A 397 -2.49 -2.45 10.86
C ILE A 397 -3.50 -2.22 11.99
N ILE A 398 -4.79 -2.35 11.72
CA ILE A 398 -5.84 -2.25 12.76
C ILE A 398 -6.52 -3.61 12.93
N ASP A 399 -6.51 -4.13 14.16
CA ASP A 399 -7.25 -5.34 14.54
C ASP A 399 -8.69 -4.99 14.93
N ILE A 400 -9.68 -5.62 14.28
CA ILE A 400 -11.10 -5.32 14.49
C ILE A 400 -11.80 -6.57 14.96
N ASN A 401 -12.29 -6.54 16.20
CA ASN A 401 -13.04 -7.63 16.82
C ASN A 401 -14.41 -7.15 17.31
N MET A 402 -15.47 -7.80 16.79
CA MET A 402 -16.87 -7.52 17.12
C MET A 402 -17.55 -8.65 17.92
N ASP A 403 -16.78 -9.59 18.47
CA ASP A 403 -17.31 -10.73 19.19
C ASP A 403 -17.85 -10.33 20.56
N GLU A 404 -19.18 -10.42 20.72
CA GLU A 404 -19.86 -10.31 22.01
C GLU A 404 -21.18 -11.07 21.96
N GLY A 405 -21.51 -11.81 23.03
CA GLY A 405 -22.65 -12.73 23.08
C GLY A 405 -24.02 -12.07 22.92
N MET A 406 -24.12 -10.76 23.14
CA MET A 406 -25.36 -9.97 23.03
C MET A 406 -25.40 -9.08 21.78
N LEU A 407 -24.39 -9.14 20.91
CA LEU A 407 -24.29 -8.33 19.69
C LEU A 407 -24.48 -9.23 18.46
N ASP A 408 -25.15 -8.71 17.44
CA ASP A 408 -25.03 -9.26 16.08
C ASP A 408 -23.65 -8.87 15.53
N ALA A 409 -22.67 -9.77 15.73
CA ALA A 409 -21.29 -9.55 15.35
C ALA A 409 -21.12 -9.40 13.83
N GLU A 410 -21.90 -10.11 13.02
CA GLU A 410 -21.86 -10.00 11.56
C GLU A 410 -22.32 -8.61 11.12
N ALA A 411 -23.49 -8.16 11.59
CA ALA A 411 -24.02 -6.85 11.24
C ALA A 411 -23.13 -5.71 11.75
N ALA A 412 -22.56 -5.84 12.96
CA ALA A 412 -21.67 -4.85 13.53
C ALA A 412 -20.34 -4.75 12.76
N MET A 413 -19.77 -5.90 12.36
CA MET A 413 -18.55 -5.97 11.54
C MET A 413 -18.76 -5.28 10.20
N VAL A 414 -19.82 -5.66 9.47
CA VAL A 414 -20.16 -5.07 8.16
C VAL A 414 -20.35 -3.56 8.30
N ARG A 415 -21.15 -3.10 9.27
CA ARG A 415 -21.42 -1.68 9.47
C ARG A 415 -20.14 -0.89 9.77
N PHE A 416 -19.28 -1.40 10.66
CA PHE A 416 -18.08 -0.67 11.05
C PHE A 416 -17.04 -0.63 9.93
N LEU A 417 -16.84 -1.72 9.19
CA LEU A 417 -15.91 -1.75 8.05
C LEU A 417 -16.38 -0.85 6.90
N ASN A 418 -17.69 -0.84 6.60
CA ASN A 418 -18.24 0.06 5.59
C ASN A 418 -18.05 1.54 5.96
N LEU A 419 -18.09 1.88 7.25
CA LEU A 419 -17.76 3.21 7.74
C LEU A 419 -16.27 3.52 7.66
N ILE A 420 -15.40 2.58 8.03
CA ILE A 420 -13.95 2.73 7.87
C ILE A 420 -13.58 3.02 6.42
N ALA A 421 -14.22 2.35 5.45
CA ALA A 421 -13.98 2.61 4.02
C ALA A 421 -14.28 4.05 3.60
N SER A 422 -15.09 4.79 4.36
CA SER A 422 -15.40 6.21 4.12
C SER A 422 -14.42 7.19 4.79
N GLU A 423 -13.48 6.69 5.60
CA GLU A 423 -12.51 7.47 6.36
C GLU A 423 -11.07 7.19 5.85
N PRO A 424 -10.53 8.00 4.92
CA PRO A 424 -9.24 7.73 4.28
C PRO A 424 -8.07 7.56 5.25
N ASP A 425 -8.05 8.32 6.35
CA ASP A 425 -6.99 8.25 7.38
C ASP A 425 -6.93 6.88 8.07
N ILE A 426 -8.07 6.18 8.13
CA ILE A 426 -8.19 4.84 8.70
C ILE A 426 -8.01 3.80 7.59
N ALA A 427 -8.69 3.97 6.46
CA ALA A 427 -8.68 3.03 5.34
C ALA A 427 -7.30 2.90 4.68
N ARG A 428 -6.38 3.85 4.86
CA ARG A 428 -5.03 3.78 4.29
C ARG A 428 -4.23 2.56 4.76
N VAL A 429 -4.43 2.10 6.00
CA VAL A 429 -3.72 0.94 6.54
C VAL A 429 -4.50 -0.37 6.34
N PRO A 430 -3.83 -1.53 6.25
CA PRO A 430 -4.51 -2.83 6.21
C PRO A 430 -5.33 -3.10 7.47
N ILE A 431 -6.38 -3.92 7.30
CA ILE A 431 -7.28 -4.35 8.38
C ILE A 431 -7.04 -5.83 8.69
N MET A 432 -6.91 -6.13 9.98
CA MET A 432 -6.94 -7.49 10.52
C MET A 432 -8.36 -7.77 11.04
N ILE A 433 -9.04 -8.72 10.41
CA ILE A 433 -10.41 -9.12 10.76
C ILE A 433 -10.32 -10.19 11.85
N ASP A 434 -10.72 -9.83 13.06
CA ASP A 434 -10.63 -10.70 14.24
C ASP A 434 -12.00 -11.24 14.67
N SER A 435 -12.16 -12.56 14.63
CA SER A 435 -13.31 -13.24 15.23
C SER A 435 -13.04 -14.73 15.48
N SER A 436 -13.68 -15.27 16.50
CA SER A 436 -13.76 -16.71 16.76
C SER A 436 -14.72 -17.45 15.82
N LYS A 437 -15.54 -16.73 15.05
CA LYS A 437 -16.58 -17.27 14.15
C LYS A 437 -16.22 -16.99 12.69
N TRP A 438 -16.11 -18.05 11.89
CA TRP A 438 -15.82 -17.93 10.46
C TRP A 438 -16.81 -17.03 9.70
N ALA A 439 -18.10 -17.12 10.00
CA ALA A 439 -19.12 -16.29 9.35
C ALA A 439 -18.85 -14.78 9.51
N VAL A 440 -18.33 -14.34 10.67
CA VAL A 440 -17.98 -12.93 10.91
C VAL A 440 -16.72 -12.56 10.12
N ILE A 441 -15.71 -13.44 10.09
CA ILE A 441 -14.50 -13.26 9.27
C ILE A 441 -14.87 -13.08 7.79
N GLU A 442 -15.68 -13.99 7.27
CA GLU A 442 -16.10 -14.01 5.88
C GLU A 442 -16.88 -12.74 5.51
N LYS A 443 -17.79 -12.28 6.37
CA LYS A 443 -18.46 -10.98 6.20
C LYS A 443 -17.50 -9.81 6.24
N GLY A 444 -16.48 -9.85 7.08
CA GLY A 444 -15.44 -8.84 7.12
C GLY A 444 -14.61 -8.78 5.82
N LEU A 445 -14.19 -9.94 5.30
CA LEU A 445 -13.46 -10.04 4.02
C LEU A 445 -14.26 -9.49 2.84
N GLN A 446 -15.58 -9.65 2.86
CA GLN A 446 -16.52 -9.12 1.86
C GLN A 446 -16.68 -7.59 1.92
N CYS A 447 -16.10 -6.91 2.93
CA CYS A 447 -16.19 -5.45 3.12
C CYS A 447 -14.86 -4.71 2.90
N ILE A 448 -13.73 -5.41 2.77
CA ILE A 448 -12.41 -4.77 2.66
C ILE A 448 -11.86 -4.84 1.22
N GLN A 449 -11.57 -3.66 0.66
CA GLN A 449 -11.03 -3.55 -0.72
C GLN A 449 -9.55 -3.96 -0.83
N GLY A 450 -8.77 -3.72 0.23
CA GLY A 450 -7.35 -4.07 0.29
C GLY A 450 -7.09 -5.55 0.60
N LYS A 451 -5.81 -5.93 0.62
CA LYS A 451 -5.33 -7.20 1.16
C LYS A 451 -5.14 -7.07 2.67
N GLY A 452 -6.16 -7.52 3.40
CA GLY A 452 -6.16 -7.59 4.87
C GLY A 452 -5.63 -8.91 5.40
N ILE A 453 -5.82 -9.12 6.71
CA ILE A 453 -5.39 -10.32 7.44
C ILE A 453 -6.59 -10.98 8.12
N VAL A 454 -6.68 -12.29 8.04
CA VAL A 454 -7.65 -13.09 8.81
C VAL A 454 -7.05 -13.46 10.16
N ASN A 455 -7.70 -13.07 11.25
CA ASN A 455 -7.36 -13.44 12.62
C ASN A 455 -8.54 -14.20 13.26
N SER A 456 -8.55 -15.52 13.32
CA SER A 456 -7.52 -16.47 12.88
C SER A 456 -8.17 -17.78 12.47
N ILE A 457 -7.38 -18.68 11.87
CA ILE A 457 -7.76 -20.08 11.65
C ILE A 457 -6.84 -21.00 12.47
N SER A 458 -7.27 -22.23 12.69
CA SER A 458 -6.53 -23.24 13.45
C SER A 458 -7.00 -24.65 13.10
N MET A 459 -6.29 -25.67 13.58
CA MET A 459 -6.67 -27.08 13.41
C MET A 459 -7.55 -27.60 14.56
N LYS A 460 -8.08 -26.72 15.42
CA LYS A 460 -8.88 -27.11 16.61
C LYS A 460 -10.12 -27.96 16.27
N GLU A 461 -10.72 -27.73 15.10
CA GLU A 461 -11.91 -28.45 14.62
C GLU A 461 -11.55 -29.54 13.59
N GLY A 462 -10.25 -29.86 13.46
CA GLY A 462 -9.71 -30.80 12.49
C GLY A 462 -9.17 -30.14 11.22
N VAL A 463 -8.43 -30.94 10.45
CA VAL A 463 -7.71 -30.49 9.24
C VAL A 463 -8.66 -30.12 8.09
N ASP A 464 -9.79 -30.80 7.94
CA ASP A 464 -10.71 -30.56 6.82
C ASP A 464 -11.30 -29.14 6.85
N ILE A 465 -11.72 -28.67 8.03
CA ILE A 465 -12.22 -27.32 8.24
C ILE A 465 -11.09 -26.29 8.05
N PHE A 466 -9.89 -26.59 8.56
CA PHE A 466 -8.72 -25.75 8.37
C PHE A 466 -8.38 -25.56 6.88
N LEU A 467 -8.39 -26.65 6.09
CA LEU A 467 -8.20 -26.62 4.64
C LEU A 467 -9.29 -25.82 3.93
N HIS A 468 -10.55 -26.01 4.31
CA HIS A 468 -11.67 -25.28 3.74
C HIS A 468 -11.54 -23.77 3.95
N HIS A 469 -11.31 -23.35 5.19
CA HIS A 469 -11.10 -21.94 5.51
C HIS A 469 -9.85 -21.39 4.81
N ALA A 470 -8.73 -22.11 4.80
CA ALA A 470 -7.51 -21.67 4.12
C ALA A 470 -7.72 -21.44 2.61
N ARG A 471 -8.48 -22.31 1.94
CA ARG A 471 -8.85 -22.12 0.52
C ARG A 471 -9.69 -20.88 0.32
N LEU A 472 -10.68 -20.63 1.19
CA LEU A 472 -11.49 -19.41 1.13
C LEU A 472 -10.66 -18.15 1.39
N VAL A 473 -9.76 -18.16 2.38
CA VAL A 473 -8.85 -17.02 2.62
C VAL A 473 -8.01 -16.72 1.37
N ARG A 474 -7.53 -17.75 0.67
CA ARG A 474 -6.80 -17.59 -0.60
C ARG A 474 -7.67 -16.99 -1.70
N HIS A 475 -8.91 -17.44 -1.86
CA HIS A 475 -9.86 -16.90 -2.84
C HIS A 475 -10.24 -15.43 -2.54
N TYR A 476 -10.33 -15.05 -1.26
CA TYR A 476 -10.55 -13.66 -0.87
C TYR A 476 -9.30 -12.78 -0.98
N GLY A 477 -8.13 -13.39 -1.18
CA GLY A 477 -6.86 -12.68 -1.32
C GLY A 477 -6.34 -12.04 -0.04
N ALA A 478 -6.50 -12.68 1.11
CA ALA A 478 -6.03 -12.19 2.40
C ALA A 478 -4.82 -12.99 2.92
N ALA A 479 -4.01 -12.37 3.78
CA ALA A 479 -3.04 -13.09 4.60
C ALA A 479 -3.75 -13.75 5.79
N VAL A 480 -3.08 -14.67 6.48
CA VAL A 480 -3.73 -15.51 7.50
C VAL A 480 -2.90 -15.63 8.77
N VAL A 481 -3.53 -15.37 9.92
CA VAL A 481 -3.02 -15.76 11.23
C VAL A 481 -3.43 -17.20 11.51
N VAL A 482 -2.43 -18.05 11.77
CA VAL A 482 -2.60 -19.45 12.16
C VAL A 482 -2.23 -19.58 13.63
N MET A 483 -3.24 -19.82 14.46
CA MET A 483 -3.04 -20.07 15.89
C MET A 483 -2.41 -21.45 16.08
N ALA A 484 -1.45 -21.55 17.02
CA ALA A 484 -0.89 -22.82 17.46
C ALA A 484 -1.90 -23.59 18.35
N PHE A 485 -2.99 -24.03 17.74
CA PHE A 485 -4.10 -24.75 18.37
C PHE A 485 -4.55 -25.85 17.40
N ASP A 486 -4.46 -27.11 17.84
CA ASP A 486 -4.93 -28.27 17.10
C ASP A 486 -5.98 -29.08 17.89
N GLU A 487 -6.30 -30.29 17.41
CA GLU A 487 -7.35 -31.14 17.98
C GLU A 487 -7.08 -31.55 19.44
N VAL A 488 -5.83 -31.46 19.90
CA VAL A 488 -5.43 -31.79 21.27
C VAL A 488 -5.62 -30.60 22.22
N GLY A 489 -5.42 -29.37 21.73
CA GLY A 489 -5.44 -28.18 22.56
C GLY A 489 -4.53 -27.06 22.08
N GLN A 490 -4.44 -26.00 22.88
CA GLN A 490 -3.50 -24.91 22.65
C GLN A 490 -2.07 -25.35 22.97
N ALA A 491 -1.11 -24.89 22.17
CA ALA A 491 0.30 -25.17 22.38
C ALA A 491 0.90 -24.33 23.50
N ASP A 492 1.19 -24.95 24.64
CA ASP A 492 1.74 -24.32 25.85
C ASP A 492 3.28 -24.36 25.93
N THR A 493 3.92 -25.43 25.43
CA THR A 493 5.39 -25.60 25.42
C THR A 493 6.03 -25.23 24.08
N ARG A 494 7.33 -24.85 24.08
CA ARG A 494 8.09 -24.55 22.84
C ARG A 494 8.01 -25.67 21.81
N GLN A 495 8.16 -26.92 22.25
CA GLN A 495 8.10 -28.10 21.37
C GLN A 495 6.73 -28.27 20.72
N ARG A 496 5.65 -28.06 21.48
CA ARG A 496 4.29 -28.18 20.95
C ARG A 496 3.96 -27.04 19.99
N LYS A 497 4.45 -25.83 20.28
CA LYS A 497 4.27 -24.66 19.41
C LYS A 497 4.89 -24.89 18.04
N ILE A 498 6.16 -25.32 17.97
CA ILE A 498 6.82 -25.57 16.68
C ILE A 498 6.20 -26.75 15.92
N GLU A 499 5.81 -27.82 16.61
CA GLU A 499 5.17 -28.99 15.98
C GLU A 499 3.88 -28.59 15.23
N ILE A 500 3.01 -27.81 15.87
CA ILE A 500 1.75 -27.36 15.27
C ILE A 500 2.02 -26.37 14.12
N CYS A 501 2.96 -25.43 14.30
CA CYS A 501 3.34 -24.50 13.23
C CYS A 501 3.91 -25.23 12.01
N GLN A 502 4.79 -26.21 12.19
CA GLN A 502 5.33 -27.04 11.11
C GLN A 502 4.23 -27.83 10.39
N ARG A 503 3.31 -28.44 11.14
CA ARG A 503 2.17 -29.19 10.56
C ARG A 503 1.31 -28.27 9.70
N ALA A 504 0.91 -27.12 10.24
CA ALA A 504 0.10 -26.14 9.51
C ALA A 504 0.83 -25.57 8.28
N TYR A 505 2.12 -25.23 8.40
CA TYR A 505 2.94 -24.74 7.28
C TYR A 505 2.96 -25.74 6.13
N ASN A 506 3.20 -27.01 6.43
CA ASN A 506 3.23 -28.06 5.41
C ASN A 506 1.87 -28.21 4.72
N ILE A 507 0.77 -28.21 5.46
CA ILE A 507 -0.59 -28.30 4.89
C ILE A 507 -0.87 -27.09 3.99
N LEU A 508 -0.63 -25.87 4.48
CA LEU A 508 -0.90 -24.64 3.72
C LEU A 508 -0.05 -24.54 2.45
N THR A 509 1.26 -24.78 2.55
CA THR A 509 2.16 -24.62 1.40
C THR A 509 2.05 -25.77 0.39
N LYS A 510 1.93 -27.03 0.84
CA LYS A 510 1.98 -28.20 -0.05
C LYS A 510 0.61 -28.66 -0.55
N GLU A 511 -0.45 -28.49 0.23
CA GLU A 511 -1.79 -28.97 -0.14
C GLU A 511 -2.70 -27.85 -0.63
N VAL A 512 -2.64 -26.66 -0.01
CA VAL A 512 -3.46 -25.50 -0.42
C VAL A 512 -2.75 -24.64 -1.48
N GLY A 513 -1.41 -24.69 -1.53
CA GLY A 513 -0.61 -23.79 -2.37
C GLY A 513 -0.65 -22.35 -1.86
N PHE A 514 -0.75 -22.16 -0.55
CA PHE A 514 -0.76 -20.85 0.09
C PHE A 514 0.67 -20.26 0.07
N PRO A 515 0.85 -18.99 -0.33
CA PRO A 515 2.16 -18.34 -0.29
C PRO A 515 2.71 -18.29 1.14
N PRO A 516 3.93 -18.79 1.41
CA PRO A 516 4.47 -18.83 2.77
C PRO A 516 4.64 -17.44 3.39
N GLU A 517 4.90 -16.40 2.59
CA GLU A 517 4.99 -15.01 3.02
C GLU A 517 3.66 -14.41 3.51
N ASP A 518 2.53 -15.05 3.23
CA ASP A 518 1.19 -14.65 3.69
C ASP A 518 0.73 -15.43 4.93
N ILE A 519 1.56 -16.33 5.45
CA ILE A 519 1.30 -17.12 6.66
C ILE A 519 1.93 -16.41 7.86
N ILE A 520 1.09 -16.01 8.81
CA ILE A 520 1.49 -15.43 10.10
C ILE A 520 1.18 -16.45 11.18
N PHE A 521 2.18 -16.96 11.90
CA PHE A 521 1.94 -17.80 13.05
C PHE A 521 1.68 -16.97 14.30
N ASP A 522 0.66 -17.35 15.07
CA ASP A 522 0.51 -16.96 16.47
C ASP A 522 0.78 -18.19 17.35
N PRO A 523 2.00 -18.31 17.91
CA PRO A 523 2.36 -19.41 18.80
C PRO A 523 1.68 -19.37 20.19
N ASN A 524 0.69 -18.50 20.40
CA ASN A 524 0.01 -18.19 21.66
C ASN A 524 0.93 -17.54 22.70
N ILE A 525 0.68 -16.26 22.98
CA ILE A 525 1.24 -15.55 24.15
C ILE A 525 0.34 -15.78 25.36
N PHE A 526 0.90 -16.40 26.41
CA PHE A 526 0.20 -16.64 27.68
C PHE A 526 0.67 -15.73 28.80
N ALA A 527 -0.17 -15.60 29.82
CA ALA A 527 0.12 -14.81 31.01
C ALA A 527 1.24 -15.43 31.85
N VAL A 528 2.20 -14.60 32.27
CA VAL A 528 3.27 -14.97 33.21
C VAL A 528 3.02 -14.41 34.60
N ALA A 529 3.82 -14.84 35.58
CA ALA A 529 3.72 -14.42 36.97
C ALA A 529 2.31 -14.62 37.57
N THR A 530 1.67 -15.74 37.22
CA THR A 530 0.35 -16.15 37.71
C THR A 530 0.39 -16.78 39.10
N GLY A 531 1.59 -17.14 39.58
CA GLY A 531 1.80 -17.94 40.80
C GLY A 531 1.65 -19.45 40.58
N ILE A 532 1.56 -19.89 39.31
CA ILE A 532 1.51 -21.31 38.92
C ILE A 532 2.85 -21.64 38.24
N GLU A 533 3.57 -22.63 38.78
CA GLU A 533 4.94 -22.96 38.36
C GLU A 533 5.02 -23.32 36.87
N GLU A 534 4.01 -24.05 36.38
CA GLU A 534 3.90 -24.46 34.97
C GLU A 534 3.83 -23.25 34.02
N HIS A 535 3.38 -22.08 34.49
CA HIS A 535 3.23 -20.88 33.66
C HIS A 535 4.52 -20.04 33.60
N ASN A 536 5.51 -20.32 34.44
CA ASN A 536 6.73 -19.52 34.54
C ASN A 536 7.53 -19.50 33.24
N ASN A 537 7.46 -20.58 32.46
CA ASN A 537 8.25 -20.72 31.23
C ASN A 537 7.55 -20.18 29.97
N TYR A 538 6.28 -19.78 30.03
CA TYR A 538 5.48 -19.46 28.84
C TYR A 538 6.08 -18.34 27.97
N ALA A 539 6.61 -17.27 28.57
CA ALA A 539 7.23 -16.20 27.80
C ALA A 539 8.52 -16.66 27.12
N MET A 540 9.34 -17.46 27.82
CA MET A 540 10.56 -18.01 27.25
C MET A 540 10.27 -19.02 26.14
N ASP A 541 9.25 -19.86 26.31
CA ASP A 541 8.81 -20.79 25.26
C ASP A 541 8.35 -20.07 24.00
N PHE A 542 7.62 -18.95 24.13
CA PHE A 542 7.27 -18.10 23.00
C PHE A 542 8.51 -17.47 22.34
N ILE A 543 9.41 -16.87 23.11
CA ILE A 543 10.63 -16.25 22.58
C ILE A 543 11.49 -17.29 21.83
N GLY A 544 11.63 -18.49 22.41
CA GLY A 544 12.40 -19.57 21.81
C GLY A 544 11.76 -20.11 20.52
N VAL A 545 10.42 -20.24 20.46
CA VAL A 545 9.77 -20.73 19.25
C VAL A 545 9.83 -19.71 18.10
N CYS A 546 9.96 -18.41 18.38
CA CYS A 546 10.20 -17.42 17.33
C CYS A 546 11.44 -17.76 16.49
N GLU A 547 12.54 -18.12 17.17
CA GLU A 547 13.79 -18.51 16.53
C GLU A 547 13.63 -19.80 15.71
N ASP A 548 12.88 -20.77 16.25
CA ASP A 548 12.62 -22.04 15.56
C ASP A 548 11.81 -21.84 14.29
N ILE A 549 10.74 -21.04 14.35
CA ILE A 549 9.89 -20.73 13.19
C ILE A 549 10.72 -20.04 12.11
N LYS A 550 11.52 -19.01 12.45
CA LYS A 550 12.36 -18.32 11.46
C LYS A 550 13.43 -19.21 10.83
N ARG A 551 13.96 -20.17 11.58
CA ARG A 551 14.95 -21.12 11.08
C ARG A 551 14.34 -22.20 10.18
N GLU A 552 13.14 -22.67 10.49
CA GLU A 552 12.58 -23.90 9.91
C GLU A 552 11.45 -23.65 8.91
N LEU A 553 10.75 -22.51 9.00
CA LEU A 553 9.57 -22.16 8.21
C LEU A 553 9.87 -20.88 7.41
N PRO A 554 10.56 -20.99 6.26
CA PRO A 554 11.04 -19.82 5.53
C PRO A 554 9.87 -18.94 5.07
N HIS A 555 10.10 -17.62 5.12
CA HIS A 555 9.16 -16.54 4.78
C HIS A 555 7.95 -16.38 5.71
N ALA A 556 7.63 -17.35 6.56
CA ALA A 556 6.53 -17.21 7.51
C ALA A 556 6.80 -16.08 8.51
N MET A 557 5.73 -15.38 8.86
CA MET A 557 5.74 -14.27 9.81
C MET A 557 5.28 -14.74 11.18
N ILE A 558 5.56 -13.95 12.21
CA ILE A 558 5.23 -14.28 13.60
C ILE A 558 4.52 -13.08 14.24
N SER A 559 3.36 -13.35 14.83
CA SER A 559 2.55 -12.40 15.59
C SER A 559 2.15 -12.95 16.96
N GLY A 560 1.50 -12.10 17.75
CA GLY A 560 0.84 -12.51 18.98
C GLY A 560 0.17 -11.36 19.70
N GLY A 561 -0.84 -11.69 20.51
CA GLY A 561 -1.49 -10.77 21.44
C GLY A 561 -0.57 -10.37 22.60
N VAL A 562 0.20 -9.30 22.46
CA VAL A 562 1.22 -8.89 23.44
C VAL A 562 0.59 -8.55 24.79
N SER A 563 -0.60 -7.98 24.79
CA SER A 563 -1.35 -7.67 26.01
C SER A 563 -1.66 -8.88 26.91
N ASN A 564 -1.60 -10.11 26.38
CA ASN A 564 -1.85 -11.35 27.13
C ASN A 564 -0.71 -11.68 28.11
N VAL A 565 0.53 -11.31 27.81
CA VAL A 565 1.69 -11.65 28.67
C VAL A 565 1.55 -11.04 30.07
N SER A 566 0.93 -9.86 30.17
CA SER A 566 0.81 -9.08 31.41
C SER A 566 -0.57 -9.17 32.07
N PHE A 567 -1.39 -10.15 31.70
CA PHE A 567 -2.77 -10.29 32.17
C PHE A 567 -2.88 -10.39 33.71
N SER A 568 -1.90 -11.02 34.37
CA SER A 568 -1.81 -11.14 35.83
C SER A 568 -1.75 -9.80 36.56
N PHE A 569 -1.40 -8.71 35.86
CA PHE A 569 -1.23 -7.37 36.42
C PHE A 569 -2.29 -6.37 35.95
N ARG A 570 -3.47 -6.84 35.52
CA ARG A 570 -4.60 -5.98 35.13
C ARG A 570 -4.91 -4.91 36.19
N GLY A 571 -4.99 -3.65 35.74
CA GLY A 571 -5.20 -2.49 36.60
C GLY A 571 -3.91 -1.81 37.09
N ASN A 572 -2.73 -2.32 36.72
CA ASN A 572 -1.44 -1.67 36.94
C ASN A 572 -0.74 -1.44 35.59
N ASP A 573 -1.12 -0.38 34.90
CA ASP A 573 -0.66 -0.14 33.53
C ASP A 573 0.85 0.08 33.45
N GLN A 574 1.46 0.78 34.42
CA GLN A 574 2.91 1.00 34.45
C GLN A 574 3.72 -0.33 34.46
N VAL A 575 3.27 -1.30 35.26
CA VAL A 575 3.90 -2.63 35.28
C VAL A 575 3.65 -3.38 33.98
N ARG A 576 2.42 -3.30 33.44
CA ARG A 576 2.06 -3.98 32.18
C ARG A 576 2.91 -3.47 31.02
N GLU A 577 3.05 -2.15 30.88
CA GLU A 577 3.86 -1.51 29.84
C GLU A 577 5.34 -1.90 29.96
N ALA A 578 5.86 -2.02 31.18
CA ALA A 578 7.22 -2.51 31.41
C ALA A 578 7.39 -3.98 30.97
N ILE A 579 6.41 -4.84 31.28
CA ILE A 579 6.40 -6.24 30.83
C ILE A 579 6.36 -6.31 29.30
N HIS A 580 5.51 -5.51 28.65
CA HIS A 580 5.40 -5.45 27.20
C HIS A 580 6.72 -5.04 26.54
N ALA A 581 7.36 -3.98 27.03
CA ALA A 581 8.62 -3.48 26.48
C ALA A 581 9.76 -4.51 26.58
N VAL A 582 9.90 -5.17 27.74
CA VAL A 582 10.93 -6.20 27.92
C VAL A 582 10.63 -7.45 27.09
N PHE A 583 9.37 -7.90 27.07
CA PHE A 583 8.97 -9.06 26.27
C PHE A 583 9.24 -8.84 24.78
N LEU A 584 8.78 -7.72 24.22
CA LEU A 584 8.98 -7.37 22.81
C LEU A 584 10.47 -7.25 22.46
N TYR A 585 11.28 -6.65 23.32
CA TYR A 585 12.72 -6.54 23.10
C TYR A 585 13.39 -7.91 22.85
N TYR A 586 13.03 -8.94 23.63
CA TYR A 586 13.57 -10.28 23.41
C TYR A 586 12.88 -11.02 22.26
N ALA A 587 11.56 -10.91 22.12
CA ALA A 587 10.81 -11.59 21.07
C ALA A 587 11.23 -11.13 19.67
N ILE A 588 11.40 -9.81 19.45
CA ILE A 588 11.82 -9.23 18.16
C ILE A 588 13.23 -9.68 17.80
N ARG A 589 14.16 -9.70 18.77
CA ARG A 589 15.53 -10.21 18.55
C ARG A 589 15.57 -11.68 18.18
N ASN A 590 14.56 -12.45 18.54
CA ASN A 590 14.40 -13.85 18.15
C ASN A 590 13.51 -14.03 16.91
N GLY A 591 13.12 -12.94 16.24
CA GLY A 591 12.42 -12.99 14.96
C GLY A 591 10.91 -12.78 15.00
N MET A 592 10.35 -12.21 16.07
CA MET A 592 8.96 -11.74 16.06
C MET A 592 8.82 -10.51 15.14
N ASP A 593 7.97 -10.59 14.12
CA ASP A 593 7.87 -9.55 13.09
C ASP A 593 6.82 -8.49 13.39
N MET A 594 5.72 -8.90 14.02
CA MET A 594 4.56 -8.04 14.28
C MET A 594 3.88 -8.42 15.60
N GLY A 595 3.02 -7.56 16.12
CA GLY A 595 2.25 -7.90 17.32
C GLY A 595 1.03 -7.02 17.53
N ILE A 596 0.01 -7.61 18.14
CA ILE A 596 -1.23 -6.92 18.53
C ILE A 596 -0.95 -6.21 19.85
N VAL A 597 -0.85 -4.88 19.77
CA VAL A 597 -0.36 -4.00 20.83
C VAL A 597 -1.25 -2.76 20.96
N ASN A 598 -1.22 -2.14 22.15
CA ASN A 598 -1.64 -0.77 22.28
C ASN A 598 -0.53 0.18 21.81
N ALA A 599 -0.56 0.53 20.52
CA ALA A 599 0.46 1.38 19.89
C ALA A 599 0.80 2.64 20.71
N GLY A 600 -0.20 3.29 21.31
CA GLY A 600 0.00 4.53 22.07
C GLY A 600 0.66 4.37 23.45
N GLN A 601 0.79 3.15 23.99
CA GLN A 601 1.20 2.87 25.38
C GLN A 601 2.45 1.98 25.51
N LEU A 602 3.25 1.83 24.46
CA LEU A 602 4.53 1.13 24.61
C LEU A 602 5.52 1.99 25.40
N ALA A 603 6.14 1.43 26.45
CA ALA A 603 7.23 2.07 27.20
C ALA A 603 8.58 1.90 26.49
N ILE A 604 9.50 2.85 26.66
CA ILE A 604 10.87 2.75 26.10
C ILE A 604 11.68 1.85 27.02
N TYR A 605 12.34 0.83 26.47
CA TYR A 605 13.05 -0.18 27.26
C TYR A 605 14.12 0.41 28.19
N ASP A 606 14.85 1.43 27.72
CA ASP A 606 15.92 2.09 28.48
C ASP A 606 15.41 3.07 29.54
N ASP A 607 14.13 3.43 29.50
CA ASP A 607 13.51 4.34 30.47
C ASP A 607 13.00 3.64 31.72
N LEU A 608 12.91 2.32 31.68
CA LEU A 608 12.48 1.52 32.82
C LEU A 608 13.50 1.63 33.96
N SER A 609 13.01 1.78 35.19
CA SER A 609 13.89 1.76 36.37
C SER A 609 14.67 0.45 36.39
N ALA A 610 15.95 0.50 36.81
CA ALA A 610 16.79 -0.69 36.82
C ALA A 610 16.18 -1.83 37.67
N GLU A 611 15.53 -1.50 38.79
CA GLU A 611 14.84 -2.47 39.64
C GLU A 611 13.66 -3.16 38.92
N LEU A 612 12.81 -2.38 38.25
CA LEU A 612 11.65 -2.90 37.51
C LEU A 612 12.07 -3.69 36.28
N ARG A 613 13.02 -3.17 35.51
CA ARG A 613 13.53 -3.83 34.31
C ARG A 613 14.17 -5.19 34.63
N GLU A 614 14.99 -5.28 35.67
CA GLU A 614 15.59 -6.56 36.06
C GLU A 614 14.55 -7.53 36.64
N ALA A 615 13.57 -7.07 37.42
CA ALA A 615 12.50 -7.94 37.91
C ALA A 615 11.65 -8.50 36.77
N VAL A 616 11.30 -7.67 35.78
CA VAL A 616 10.56 -8.11 34.59
C VAL A 616 11.42 -9.06 33.74
N LYS A 617 12.71 -8.80 33.57
CA LYS A 617 13.63 -9.74 32.87
C LYS A 617 13.70 -11.10 33.57
N ASP A 618 13.74 -11.11 34.90
CA ASP A 618 13.77 -12.35 35.69
C ASP A 618 12.50 -13.19 35.42
N VAL A 619 11.33 -12.54 35.31
CA VAL A 619 10.05 -13.20 34.96
C VAL A 619 10.00 -13.65 33.50
N ILE A 620 10.32 -12.77 32.55
CA ILE A 620 10.20 -13.06 31.11
C ILE A 620 11.16 -14.16 30.65
N LEU A 621 12.37 -14.19 31.22
CA LEU A 621 13.43 -15.10 30.81
C LEU A 621 13.57 -16.30 31.75
N ASN A 622 12.69 -16.40 32.76
CA ASN A 622 12.67 -17.47 33.76
C ASN A 622 14.08 -17.73 34.36
N ARG A 623 14.76 -16.66 34.80
CA ARG A 623 16.24 -16.61 34.93
C ARG A 623 16.85 -17.04 36.27
N ARG A 624 16.10 -17.58 37.23
CA ARG A 624 16.67 -17.90 38.56
C ARG A 624 16.37 -19.32 39.01
N ASP A 625 17.36 -20.17 38.78
CA ASP A 625 17.55 -21.45 39.45
C ASP A 625 19.03 -21.56 39.90
N ASP A 626 19.53 -20.51 40.57
CA ASP A 626 20.93 -20.49 41.02
C ASP A 626 21.09 -21.44 42.21
N ALA A 627 21.69 -22.60 41.94
CA ALA A 627 21.90 -23.71 42.86
C ALA A 627 22.70 -23.37 44.14
N THR A 628 23.22 -22.14 44.27
CA THR A 628 23.97 -21.66 45.44
C THR A 628 23.13 -20.97 46.51
N GLU A 629 21.85 -20.63 46.27
CA GLU A 629 20.98 -19.96 47.25
C GLU A 629 19.61 -20.63 47.45
N ARG A 630 19.56 -21.97 47.46
CA ARG A 630 18.33 -22.76 47.74
C ARG A 630 17.60 -22.47 49.07
N ASN A 631 18.15 -21.62 49.93
CA ASN A 631 17.57 -21.27 51.24
C ASN A 631 16.89 -19.89 51.31
N ARG A 632 16.77 -19.16 50.20
CA ARG A 632 15.83 -18.03 50.06
C ARG A 632 14.92 -18.31 48.86
N ARG A 633 13.72 -18.83 49.13
CA ARG A 633 12.62 -18.80 48.16
C ARG A 633 12.20 -17.34 47.99
N ASP A 634 12.80 -16.65 47.03
CA ASP A 634 12.25 -15.44 46.44
C ASP A 634 12.00 -15.78 44.96
N ASP A 635 10.82 -16.35 44.66
CA ASP A 635 10.38 -16.63 43.29
C ASP A 635 10.37 -15.31 42.48
N ALA A 636 10.83 -15.34 41.22
CA ALA A 636 10.77 -14.18 40.33
C ALA A 636 9.34 -13.60 40.27
N THR A 637 8.34 -14.48 40.33
CA THR A 637 6.92 -14.11 40.42
C THR A 637 6.60 -13.38 41.72
N GLU A 638 7.02 -13.89 42.87
CA GLU A 638 6.76 -13.26 44.18
C GLU A 638 7.41 -11.88 44.29
N ARG A 639 8.66 -11.74 43.83
CA ARG A 639 9.34 -10.44 43.77
C ARG A 639 8.63 -9.47 42.84
N MET A 640 8.16 -9.94 41.68
CA MET A 640 7.44 -9.10 40.74
C MET A 640 6.08 -8.65 41.30
N LEU A 641 5.35 -9.54 41.98
CA LEU A 641 4.10 -9.20 42.68
C LEU A 641 4.33 -8.17 43.80
N ALA A 642 5.38 -8.38 44.63
CA ALA A 642 5.75 -7.44 45.68
C ALA A 642 6.16 -6.07 45.12
N LEU A 643 6.87 -6.06 44.00
CA LEU A 643 7.25 -4.83 43.31
C LEU A 643 6.02 -4.14 42.69
N ALA A 644 5.11 -4.90 42.08
CA ALA A 644 3.89 -4.38 41.48
C ALA A 644 2.98 -3.68 42.51
N GLU A 645 2.95 -4.14 43.76
CA GLU A 645 2.24 -3.42 44.85
C GLU A 645 2.80 -2.02 45.09
N LYS A 646 4.11 -1.80 44.95
CA LYS A 646 4.70 -0.44 45.07
C LYS A 646 4.20 0.51 43.98
N TYR A 647 3.82 -0.04 42.83
CA TYR A 647 3.30 0.69 41.68
C TYR A 647 1.76 0.71 41.64
N ARG A 648 1.09 0.03 42.58
CA ARG A 648 -0.37 -0.07 42.64
C ARG A 648 -0.96 1.18 43.29
N GLY A 649 -1.75 1.95 42.54
CA GLY A 649 -2.43 3.14 43.06
C GLY A 649 -1.68 4.46 42.87
N ILE A 650 -0.55 4.47 42.16
CA ILE A 650 -0.03 5.70 41.52
C ILE A 650 -0.96 5.99 40.35
N LYS A 651 -2.13 6.58 40.64
CA LYS A 651 -2.93 7.20 39.59
C LYS A 651 -2.08 8.32 39.00
N ASP A 652 -2.05 8.43 37.67
CA ASP A 652 -1.79 9.69 37.01
C ASP A 652 -2.74 10.72 37.63
N ASP A 653 -2.20 11.51 38.56
CA ASP A 653 -2.92 12.50 39.31
C ASP A 653 -3.12 13.70 38.39
N ALA A 654 -4.02 13.55 37.41
CA ALA A 654 -4.44 14.61 36.50
C ALA A 654 -5.17 15.76 37.22
N GLN A 655 -5.20 15.78 38.55
CA GLN A 655 -5.74 16.87 39.38
C GLN A 655 -4.86 17.24 40.60
N GLY A 656 -3.64 16.72 40.71
CA GLY A 656 -2.64 17.18 41.68
C GLY A 656 -1.68 18.15 41.01
N LYS A 657 -1.49 19.36 41.56
CA LYS A 657 -0.46 20.31 41.05
C LYS A 657 0.86 19.55 40.84
N PRO A 658 1.45 19.55 39.63
CA PRO A 658 2.63 18.74 39.37
C PRO A 658 3.74 19.24 40.30
N ALA A 659 4.25 18.36 41.16
CA ALA A 659 5.63 18.50 41.59
C ALA A 659 6.44 18.68 40.30
N LEU A 660 7.14 19.80 40.14
CA LEU A 660 7.97 20.05 38.95
C LEU A 660 8.80 18.80 38.72
N ALA A 661 8.48 18.05 37.66
CA ALA A 661 9.21 16.85 37.32
C ALA A 661 10.70 17.22 37.22
N GLU A 662 11.59 16.41 37.80
CA GLU A 662 13.02 16.71 38.01
C GLU A 662 13.71 17.30 36.76
N TRP A 663 13.32 16.84 35.57
CA TRP A 663 13.80 17.31 34.28
C TRP A 663 13.50 18.78 33.98
N ARG A 664 12.46 19.38 34.58
CA ARG A 664 12.16 20.82 34.46
C ARG A 664 13.26 21.70 35.06
N GLY A 665 14.08 21.15 35.95
CA GLY A 665 15.27 21.83 36.50
C GLY A 665 16.50 21.81 35.59
N TRP A 666 16.48 21.07 34.46
CA TRP A 666 17.61 20.96 33.55
C TRP A 666 17.76 22.19 32.64
N SER A 667 18.90 22.29 31.94
CA SER A 667 19.13 23.32 30.91
C SER A 667 18.11 23.20 29.78
N VAL A 668 17.80 24.30 29.09
CA VAL A 668 16.73 24.33 28.08
C VAL A 668 16.99 23.36 26.93
N GLU A 669 18.26 23.20 26.53
CA GLU A 669 18.68 22.25 25.51
C GLU A 669 18.33 20.82 25.92
N ARG A 670 18.66 20.46 27.17
CA ARG A 670 18.38 19.13 27.72
C ARG A 670 16.89 18.90 27.95
N ARG A 671 16.11 19.95 28.24
CA ARG A 671 14.65 19.87 28.35
C ARG A 671 13.99 19.66 26.99
N LEU A 672 14.47 20.32 25.95
CA LEU A 672 14.01 20.13 24.57
C LEU A 672 14.36 18.73 24.07
N GLU A 673 15.60 18.29 24.28
CA GLU A 673 16.04 16.92 23.96
C GLU A 673 15.17 15.88 24.69
N TYR A 674 14.99 16.04 26.00
CA TYR A 674 14.16 15.14 26.80
C TYR A 674 12.70 15.13 26.35
N SER A 675 12.10 16.31 26.12
CA SER A 675 10.71 16.41 25.67
C SER A 675 10.52 15.75 24.31
N LEU A 676 11.50 15.86 23.43
CA LEU A 676 11.50 15.23 22.12
C LEU A 676 11.60 13.70 22.23
N VAL A 677 12.58 13.16 22.96
CA VAL A 677 12.75 11.71 23.16
C VAL A 677 11.51 11.09 23.83
N LYS A 678 10.88 11.81 24.77
CA LYS A 678 9.71 11.33 25.53
C LYS A 678 8.37 11.64 24.87
N GLY A 679 8.33 12.45 23.81
CA GLY A 679 7.08 12.85 23.16
C GLY A 679 6.19 13.78 24.02
N ILE A 680 6.79 14.65 24.84
CA ILE A 680 6.08 15.56 25.76
C ILE A 680 5.78 16.90 25.06
N ASN A 681 4.50 17.23 24.89
CA ASN A 681 4.06 18.47 24.23
C ASN A 681 3.82 19.64 25.22
N GLU A 682 3.55 19.37 26.51
CA GLU A 682 2.95 20.34 27.43
C GLU A 682 3.77 21.63 27.66
N PHE A 683 5.11 21.55 27.62
CA PHE A 683 6.01 22.68 27.89
C PHE A 683 6.83 23.10 26.67
N ILE A 684 6.55 22.51 25.50
CA ILE A 684 7.47 22.59 24.37
C ILE A 684 7.62 24.02 23.86
N GLU A 685 6.53 24.79 23.77
CA GLU A 685 6.55 26.18 23.30
C GLU A 685 7.35 27.09 24.24
N GLN A 686 7.19 26.92 25.56
CA GLN A 686 7.94 27.70 26.56
C GLN A 686 9.44 27.41 26.52
N ASP A 687 9.81 26.14 26.42
CA ASP A 687 11.22 25.75 26.29
C ASP A 687 11.81 26.19 24.95
N THR A 688 11.02 26.13 23.88
CA THR A 688 11.42 26.60 22.55
C THR A 688 11.71 28.10 22.55
N GLU A 689 10.84 28.92 23.14
CA GLU A 689 11.07 30.36 23.27
C GLU A 689 12.30 30.67 24.13
N THR A 690 12.48 29.93 25.22
CA THR A 690 13.64 30.09 26.10
C THR A 690 14.94 29.78 25.35
N ALA A 691 14.96 28.73 24.53
CA ALA A 691 16.11 28.39 23.69
C ALA A 691 16.32 29.41 22.56
N ARG A 692 15.23 29.89 21.93
CA ARG A 692 15.27 30.90 20.86
C ARG A 692 15.92 32.20 21.33
N GLN A 693 15.69 32.62 22.57
CA GLN A 693 16.31 33.81 23.16
C GLN A 693 17.81 33.65 23.45
N GLN A 694 18.31 32.41 23.53
CA GLN A 694 19.71 32.10 23.83
C GLN A 694 20.58 31.93 22.58
N VAL A 695 19.98 31.84 21.40
CA VAL A 695 20.67 31.68 20.11
C VAL A 695 20.58 32.95 19.27
N THR A 696 21.49 33.12 18.31
CA THR A 696 21.54 34.34 17.47
C THR A 696 20.50 34.28 16.35
N ARG A 697 20.31 33.07 15.79
CA ARG A 697 19.32 32.82 14.74
C ARG A 697 18.34 31.76 15.25
N PRO A 698 17.01 31.99 15.19
CA PRO A 698 16.03 31.01 15.66
C PRO A 698 16.21 29.59 15.10
N ILE A 699 16.78 29.44 13.89
CA ILE A 699 17.09 28.15 13.26
C ILE A 699 18.10 27.30 14.05
N GLU A 700 18.96 27.91 14.88
CA GLU A 700 19.98 27.22 15.67
C GLU A 700 19.37 26.36 16.78
N VAL A 701 18.13 26.65 17.21
CA VAL A 701 17.36 25.76 18.10
C VAL A 701 17.03 24.44 17.41
N ILE A 702 16.75 24.49 16.11
CA ILE A 702 16.44 23.31 15.31
C ILE A 702 17.72 22.52 15.03
N GLU A 703 18.77 23.18 14.52
CA GLU A 703 20.04 22.53 14.17
C GLU A 703 20.82 21.99 15.39
N GLY A 704 20.59 22.56 16.58
CA GLY A 704 21.25 22.15 17.83
C GLY A 704 20.43 21.15 18.64
N PRO A 705 19.73 21.58 19.71
CA PRO A 705 19.11 20.69 20.68
C PRO A 705 18.06 19.74 20.10
N LEU A 706 17.28 20.17 19.09
CA LEU A 706 16.27 19.30 18.48
C LEU A 706 16.87 18.20 17.61
N MET A 707 17.85 18.52 16.76
CA MET A 707 18.56 17.50 15.97
C MET A 707 19.35 16.53 16.85
N ALA A 708 19.94 17.01 17.95
CA ALA A 708 20.60 16.14 18.93
C ALA A 708 19.60 15.11 19.51
N GLY A 709 18.40 15.55 19.92
CA GLY A 709 17.35 14.65 20.37
C GLY A 709 16.87 13.69 19.28
N MET A 710 16.75 14.14 18.02
CA MET A 710 16.34 13.28 16.90
C MET A 710 17.38 12.19 16.61
N ASN A 711 18.67 12.47 16.78
CA ASN A 711 19.72 11.46 16.66
C ASN A 711 19.56 10.38 17.75
N VAL A 712 19.29 10.76 19.00
CA VAL A 712 19.02 9.81 20.09
C VAL A 712 17.79 8.95 19.79
N VAL A 713 16.70 9.55 19.28
CA VAL A 713 15.51 8.80 18.84
C VAL A 713 15.88 7.80 17.73
N GLY A 714 16.71 8.22 16.76
CA GLY A 714 17.20 7.36 15.69
C GLY A 714 18.02 6.17 16.20
N ASP A 715 18.95 6.41 17.13
CA ASP A 715 19.78 5.37 17.74
C ASP A 715 18.91 4.37 18.53
N LEU A 716 17.98 4.86 19.35
CA LEU A 716 17.07 4.00 20.14
C LEU A 716 16.14 3.16 19.25
N PHE A 717 15.66 3.73 18.15
CA PHE A 717 14.82 3.03 17.18
C PHE A 717 15.62 1.96 16.41
N GLY A 718 16.83 2.30 15.96
CA GLY A 718 17.74 1.36 15.28
C GLY A 718 18.19 0.20 16.16
N GLU A 719 18.33 0.41 17.47
CA GLU A 719 18.66 -0.64 18.45
C GLU A 719 17.45 -1.51 18.87
N GLY A 720 16.25 -1.20 18.39
CA GLY A 720 15.00 -1.89 18.75
C GLY A 720 14.53 -1.62 20.19
N LYS A 721 15.00 -0.52 20.80
CA LYS A 721 14.62 -0.10 22.17
C LYS A 721 13.46 0.90 22.19
N MET A 722 13.21 1.53 21.04
CA MET A 722 12.08 2.41 20.77
C MET A 722 11.28 1.85 19.59
N PHE A 723 9.97 2.01 19.62
CA PHE A 723 9.03 1.53 18.60
C PHE A 723 8.47 2.68 17.78
N LEU A 724 7.96 2.39 16.58
CA LEU A 724 7.43 3.40 15.66
C LEU A 724 6.42 4.36 16.30
N PRO A 725 5.44 3.92 17.13
CA PRO A 725 4.57 4.82 17.88
C PRO A 725 5.26 5.90 18.70
N GLN A 726 6.38 5.54 19.34
CA GLN A 726 7.14 6.45 20.18
C GLN A 726 7.88 7.47 19.30
N VAL A 727 8.44 7.02 18.17
CA VAL A 727 9.08 7.88 17.17
C VAL A 727 8.06 8.90 16.61
N VAL A 728 6.82 8.46 16.34
CA VAL A 728 5.73 9.35 15.89
C VAL A 728 5.41 10.43 16.93
N LYS A 729 5.40 10.09 18.23
CA LYS A 729 5.24 11.10 19.30
C LYS A 729 6.39 12.12 19.30
N SER A 730 7.64 11.66 19.15
CA SER A 730 8.81 12.55 19.05
C SER A 730 8.73 13.47 17.83
N ALA A 731 8.31 12.95 16.68
CA ALA A 731 8.09 13.73 15.47
C ALA A 731 7.01 14.81 15.65
N ARG A 732 5.96 14.54 16.44
CA ARG A 732 4.93 15.54 16.77
C ARG A 732 5.49 16.69 17.62
N VAL A 733 6.30 16.39 18.63
CA VAL A 733 7.00 17.40 19.44
C VAL A 733 7.91 18.26 18.55
N MET A 734 8.64 17.61 17.64
CA MET A 734 9.49 18.28 16.65
C MET A 734 8.68 19.26 15.78
N LYS A 735 7.57 18.78 15.19
CA LYS A 735 6.71 19.59 14.33
C LYS A 735 6.11 20.80 15.07
N GLN A 736 5.64 20.61 16.30
CA GLN A 736 5.11 21.71 17.11
C GLN A 736 6.19 22.76 17.43
N THR A 737 7.41 22.30 17.72
CA THR A 737 8.55 23.19 17.96
C THR A 737 8.92 24.01 16.73
N VAL A 738 9.00 23.36 15.56
CA VAL A 738 9.30 24.03 14.29
C VAL A 738 8.20 25.06 13.96
N ALA A 739 6.93 24.67 14.05
CA ALA A 739 5.80 25.57 13.80
C ALA A 739 5.79 26.80 14.73
N TYR A 740 6.28 26.67 15.97
CA TYR A 740 6.44 27.79 16.88
C TYR A 740 7.57 28.76 16.44
N LEU A 741 8.67 28.22 15.89
CA LEU A 741 9.82 29.01 15.44
C LEU A 741 9.57 29.70 14.10
N ASP A 742 8.71 29.15 13.24
CA ASP A 742 8.44 29.64 11.87
C ASP A 742 8.17 31.17 11.82
N PRO A 743 7.27 31.76 12.64
CA PRO A 743 7.02 33.20 12.57
C PRO A 743 8.23 34.07 12.92
N TYR A 744 9.08 33.62 13.85
CA TYR A 744 10.29 34.35 14.26
C TYR A 744 11.40 34.27 13.23
N ILE A 745 11.48 33.12 12.57
CA ILE A 745 12.32 32.90 11.41
C ILE A 745 11.90 33.85 10.28
N GLU A 746 10.60 33.93 9.98
CA GLU A 746 10.08 34.81 8.93
C GLU A 746 10.25 36.30 9.24
N ALA A 747 10.08 36.71 10.50
CA ALA A 747 10.24 38.11 10.91
C ALA A 747 11.70 38.60 10.79
N SER A 748 12.67 37.69 10.72
CA SER A 748 14.09 38.02 10.52
C SER A 748 14.46 38.30 9.04
N LYS A 749 13.51 38.20 8.11
CA LYS A 749 13.70 38.46 6.67
C LYS A 749 13.92 39.97 6.38
N GLU A 750 14.96 40.32 5.64
CA GLU A 750 15.12 41.65 5.05
C GLU A 750 14.24 41.78 3.79
N LYS A 751 13.42 42.83 3.67
CA LYS A 751 12.58 43.04 2.47
C LYS A 751 13.42 43.62 1.31
N GLY A 752 13.63 42.83 0.25
CA GLY A 752 14.29 43.23 -1.00
C GLY A 752 13.80 42.44 -2.22
N SER A 753 14.33 42.73 -3.42
CA SER A 753 14.08 41.96 -4.64
C SER A 753 14.74 40.56 -4.56
N SER A 754 14.05 39.54 -5.06
CA SER A 754 14.51 38.14 -4.99
C SER A 754 15.83 37.91 -5.73
N ASN A 755 16.74 37.12 -5.14
CA ASN A 755 18.02 36.68 -5.68
C ASN A 755 17.89 35.47 -6.62
N GLY A 756 16.69 34.91 -6.78
CA GLY A 756 16.39 33.74 -7.61
C GLY A 756 15.22 32.93 -7.03
N LYS A 757 14.57 32.12 -7.86
CA LYS A 757 13.39 31.32 -7.51
C LYS A 757 13.74 29.82 -7.48
N ILE A 758 13.33 29.11 -6.44
CA ILE A 758 13.73 27.73 -6.19
C ILE A 758 12.49 26.90 -5.86
N VAL A 759 12.32 25.77 -6.55
CA VAL A 759 11.32 24.76 -6.21
C VAL A 759 11.96 23.74 -5.27
N LEU A 760 11.36 23.54 -4.10
CA LEU A 760 11.79 22.56 -3.12
C LEU A 760 10.71 21.48 -2.94
N ALA A 761 11.12 20.22 -2.92
CA ALA A 761 10.22 19.10 -2.71
C ALA A 761 10.89 17.95 -1.96
N THR A 762 10.13 17.30 -1.08
CA THR A 762 10.50 15.97 -0.61
C THR A 762 9.89 14.96 -1.58
N VAL A 763 10.74 14.10 -2.14
CA VAL A 763 10.38 13.21 -3.25
C VAL A 763 9.30 12.19 -2.87
N LYS A 764 8.64 11.62 -3.88
CA LYS A 764 7.59 10.60 -3.72
C LYS A 764 8.08 9.45 -2.81
N GLY A 765 7.18 8.97 -1.96
CA GLY A 765 7.46 7.90 -1.00
C GLY A 765 8.06 8.40 0.32
N ASP A 766 8.42 9.69 0.42
CA ASP A 766 9.06 10.24 1.61
C ASP A 766 8.20 11.33 2.26
N VAL A 767 7.96 11.18 3.56
CA VAL A 767 7.17 12.12 4.39
C VAL A 767 8.04 13.09 5.17
N HIS A 768 9.36 12.97 5.11
CA HIS A 768 10.25 13.75 5.94
C HIS A 768 10.59 15.08 5.25
N ASP A 769 10.11 16.19 5.80
CA ASP A 769 10.32 17.54 5.25
C ASP A 769 11.12 18.48 6.15
N ILE A 770 11.48 18.07 7.37
CA ILE A 770 12.17 18.98 8.31
C ILE A 770 13.42 19.60 7.67
N GLY A 771 14.29 18.77 7.08
CA GLY A 771 15.51 19.25 6.41
C GLY A 771 15.20 20.21 5.25
N LYS A 772 14.19 19.89 4.44
CA LYS A 772 13.70 20.75 3.35
C LYS A 772 13.19 22.09 3.87
N ASN A 773 12.37 22.08 4.92
CA ASN A 773 11.77 23.27 5.51
C ASN A 773 12.85 24.19 6.08
N ILE A 774 13.86 23.63 6.76
CA ILE A 774 15.04 24.38 7.22
C ILE A 774 15.78 25.00 6.04
N VAL A 775 16.02 24.25 4.95
CA VAL A 775 16.68 24.78 3.75
C VAL A 775 15.86 25.90 3.11
N GLY A 776 14.54 25.71 2.97
CA GLY A 776 13.63 26.73 2.44
C GLY A 776 13.70 28.01 3.26
N VAL A 777 13.61 27.89 4.58
CA VAL A 777 13.81 28.99 5.53
C VAL A 777 15.16 29.69 5.32
N VAL A 778 16.27 28.94 5.30
CA VAL A 778 17.62 29.50 5.19
C VAL A 778 17.78 30.27 3.88
N LEU A 779 17.23 29.76 2.78
CA LEU A 779 17.25 30.43 1.48
C LEU A 779 16.34 31.67 1.48
N GLN A 780 15.16 31.61 2.08
CA GLN A 780 14.28 32.79 2.20
C GLN A 780 14.93 33.90 3.04
N CYS A 781 15.67 33.57 4.11
CA CYS A 781 16.46 34.54 4.88
C CYS A 781 17.56 35.22 4.04
N ASN A 782 17.92 34.67 2.88
CA ASN A 782 18.90 35.22 1.95
C ASN A 782 18.25 35.77 0.67
N ASN A 783 16.99 36.20 0.77
CA ASN A 783 16.19 36.80 -0.29
C ASN A 783 15.97 35.90 -1.51
N TYR A 784 15.94 34.58 -1.38
CA TYR A 784 15.46 33.69 -2.45
C TYR A 784 13.94 33.46 -2.34
N GLU A 785 13.26 33.36 -3.47
CA GLU A 785 11.86 32.97 -3.54
C GLU A 785 11.76 31.44 -3.53
N ILE A 786 11.02 30.88 -2.57
CA ILE A 786 10.89 29.42 -2.41
C ILE A 786 9.46 29.00 -2.71
N ILE A 787 9.32 28.08 -3.64
CA ILE A 787 8.07 27.35 -3.90
C ILE A 787 8.23 25.97 -3.30
N ASP A 788 7.64 25.79 -2.13
CA ASP A 788 7.66 24.53 -1.42
C ASP A 788 6.46 23.66 -1.81
N LEU A 789 6.73 22.51 -2.41
CA LEU A 789 5.70 21.57 -2.85
C LEU A 789 5.26 20.58 -1.76
N GLY A 790 5.92 20.58 -0.59
CA GLY A 790 5.62 19.69 0.53
C GLY A 790 6.29 18.32 0.42
N VAL A 791 5.59 17.30 0.91
CA VAL A 791 6.06 15.90 1.02
C VAL A 791 5.39 14.97 0.04
N MET A 792 6.00 13.79 -0.16
CA MET A 792 5.50 12.75 -1.07
C MET A 792 5.21 13.29 -2.47
N VAL A 793 6.01 14.23 -2.96
CA VAL A 793 5.71 14.96 -4.20
C VAL A 793 6.16 14.11 -5.41
N PRO A 794 5.25 13.76 -6.33
CA PRO A 794 5.63 13.08 -7.57
C PRO A 794 6.58 13.91 -8.42
N GLY A 795 7.58 13.26 -9.05
CA GLY A 795 8.54 13.94 -9.92
C GLY A 795 7.91 14.83 -10.97
N ASP A 796 6.83 14.38 -11.62
CA ASP A 796 6.10 15.14 -12.62
C ASP A 796 5.56 16.48 -12.08
N LYS A 797 5.03 16.50 -10.86
CA LYS A 797 4.55 17.73 -10.23
C LYS A 797 5.71 18.69 -9.94
N ILE A 798 6.86 18.16 -9.50
CA ILE A 798 8.07 18.96 -9.25
C ILE A 798 8.51 19.66 -10.54
N LEU A 799 8.62 18.90 -11.63
CA LEU A 799 9.10 19.40 -12.91
C LEU A 799 8.07 20.34 -13.56
N GLN A 800 6.79 20.02 -13.49
CA GLN A 800 5.75 20.89 -14.02
C GLN A 800 5.70 22.23 -13.28
N THR A 801 5.75 22.22 -11.94
CA THR A 801 5.80 23.47 -11.17
C THR A 801 7.08 24.27 -11.48
N ALA A 802 8.22 23.61 -11.68
CA ALA A 802 9.44 24.31 -12.07
C ALA A 802 9.31 25.05 -13.42
N ILE A 803 8.55 24.49 -14.38
CA ILE A 803 8.22 25.15 -15.65
C ILE A 803 7.24 26.30 -15.43
N ASP A 804 6.11 26.01 -14.79
CA ASP A 804 5.00 26.97 -14.61
C ASP A 804 5.46 28.22 -13.86
N GLU A 805 6.28 28.01 -12.82
CA GLU A 805 6.79 29.07 -11.96
C GLU A 805 8.09 29.70 -12.47
N LYS A 806 8.68 29.15 -13.54
CA LYS A 806 9.99 29.57 -14.09
C LYS A 806 11.08 29.54 -13.02
N ALA A 807 11.21 28.41 -12.34
CA ALA A 807 12.21 28.22 -11.30
C ALA A 807 13.62 28.26 -11.89
N ASP A 808 14.57 28.79 -11.12
CA ASP A 808 15.97 28.83 -11.49
C ASP A 808 16.73 27.57 -11.00
N ILE A 809 16.25 26.92 -9.93
CA ILE A 809 16.84 25.71 -9.33
C ILE A 809 15.73 24.77 -8.82
N ILE A 810 15.97 23.47 -8.92
CA ILE A 810 15.17 22.43 -8.26
C ILE A 810 15.97 21.81 -7.13
N GLY A 811 15.39 21.73 -5.93
CA GLY A 811 15.99 21.05 -4.78
C GLY A 811 15.14 19.88 -4.29
N LEU A 812 15.78 18.72 -4.18
CA LEU A 812 15.15 17.48 -3.72
C LEU A 812 15.67 17.09 -2.33
N SER A 813 14.75 16.66 -1.47
CA SER A 813 15.03 16.14 -0.13
C SER A 813 14.59 14.68 0.00
N GLY A 814 15.39 13.87 0.70
CA GLY A 814 15.11 12.46 0.98
C GLY A 814 15.83 11.93 2.22
N LEU A 815 15.14 11.11 3.01
CA LEU A 815 15.59 10.52 4.27
C LEU A 815 15.51 8.99 4.28
N ILE A 816 14.77 8.35 3.39
CA ILE A 816 14.72 6.88 3.29
C ILE A 816 15.42 6.38 2.03
N THR A 817 15.78 5.10 2.00
CA THR A 817 16.54 4.51 0.88
C THR A 817 15.74 4.56 -0.42
N SER A 818 14.42 4.34 -0.37
CA SER A 818 13.55 4.45 -1.55
C SER A 818 13.50 5.86 -2.15
N SER A 819 13.73 6.91 -1.34
CA SER A 819 13.82 8.30 -1.81
C SER A 819 15.02 8.52 -2.74
N LEU A 820 16.10 7.75 -2.55
CA LEU A 820 17.30 7.88 -3.37
C LEU A 820 17.02 7.45 -4.82
N ASP A 821 16.30 6.35 -5.00
CA ASP A 821 15.89 5.88 -6.33
C ASP A 821 14.92 6.88 -6.99
N GLU A 822 14.03 7.49 -6.22
CA GLU A 822 13.14 8.52 -6.76
C GLU A 822 13.90 9.78 -7.20
N MET A 823 14.95 10.20 -6.49
CA MET A 823 15.81 11.29 -6.95
C MET A 823 16.54 10.96 -8.26
N VAL A 824 16.93 9.69 -8.45
CA VAL A 824 17.48 9.21 -9.73
C VAL A 824 16.40 9.31 -10.83
N ASN A 825 15.16 8.95 -10.53
CA ASN A 825 14.04 9.05 -11.48
C ASN A 825 13.77 10.50 -11.89
N VAL A 826 13.75 11.44 -10.94
CA VAL A 826 13.59 12.87 -11.24
C VAL A 826 14.71 13.37 -12.14
N ALA A 827 15.97 12.98 -11.89
CA ALA A 827 17.10 13.35 -12.76
C ALA A 827 16.94 12.82 -14.20
N LYS A 828 16.55 11.54 -14.36
CA LYS A 828 16.24 10.96 -15.68
C LYS A 828 15.12 11.71 -16.39
N GLU A 829 14.08 12.09 -15.64
CA GLU A 829 12.93 12.79 -16.18
C GLU A 829 13.25 14.24 -16.57
N MET A 830 14.12 14.91 -15.80
CA MET A 830 14.70 16.21 -16.17
C MET A 830 15.45 16.12 -17.51
N GLU A 831 16.27 15.10 -17.71
CA GLU A 831 16.97 14.88 -18.99
C GLU A 831 15.97 14.62 -20.13
N ARG A 832 14.99 13.74 -19.91
CA ARG A 832 13.94 13.41 -20.90
C ARG A 832 13.16 14.64 -21.36
N ARG A 833 12.80 15.52 -20.42
CA ARG A 833 12.05 16.76 -20.68
C ARG A 833 12.95 17.92 -21.15
N GLY A 834 14.26 17.71 -21.29
CA GLY A 834 15.19 18.71 -21.79
C GLY A 834 15.49 19.86 -20.81
N PHE A 835 15.44 19.61 -19.51
CA PHE A 835 15.81 20.61 -18.50
C PHE A 835 17.30 20.95 -18.57
N SER A 836 17.64 22.17 -18.16
CA SER A 836 19.03 22.62 -17.95
C SER A 836 19.26 23.31 -16.60
N LEU A 837 18.23 23.31 -15.74
CA LEU A 837 18.27 23.89 -14.41
C LEU A 837 19.21 23.10 -13.49
N PRO A 838 19.91 23.74 -12.54
CA PRO A 838 20.64 23.02 -11.50
C PRO A 838 19.71 22.19 -10.59
N LEU A 839 20.17 20.99 -10.25
CA LEU A 839 19.53 20.05 -9.34
C LEU A 839 20.33 19.94 -8.04
N LEU A 840 19.70 20.32 -6.92
CA LEU A 840 20.27 20.16 -5.58
C LEU A 840 19.75 18.88 -4.92
N ILE A 841 20.66 18.07 -4.38
CA ILE A 841 20.35 16.84 -3.67
C ILE A 841 20.70 17.01 -2.18
N GLY A 842 19.74 16.79 -1.29
CA GLY A 842 19.94 16.85 0.15
C GLY A 842 19.06 15.88 0.93
N GLY A 843 19.28 15.82 2.24
CA GLY A 843 18.58 14.93 3.16
C GLY A 843 19.49 13.86 3.79
N ALA A 844 19.05 13.25 4.88
CA ALA A 844 19.94 12.53 5.80
C ALA A 844 20.59 11.26 5.20
N THR A 845 19.88 10.55 4.32
CA THR A 845 20.41 9.36 3.63
C THR A 845 21.18 9.70 2.36
N THR A 846 21.10 10.94 1.89
CA THR A 846 21.82 11.36 0.69
C THR A 846 23.31 11.56 1.00
N SER A 847 24.15 11.19 0.03
CA SER A 847 25.59 11.33 0.16
C SER A 847 26.22 11.76 -1.16
N LYS A 848 27.38 12.39 -1.05
CA LYS A 848 28.20 12.77 -2.20
C LYS A 848 28.48 11.60 -3.14
N ALA A 849 28.77 10.42 -2.57
CA ALA A 849 29.05 9.20 -3.33
C ALA A 849 27.83 8.73 -4.11
N HIS A 850 26.67 8.68 -3.46
CA HIS A 850 25.43 8.30 -4.13
C HIS A 850 25.07 9.28 -5.25
N THR A 851 25.11 10.60 -5.00
CA THR A 851 24.82 11.61 -6.02
C THR A 851 25.76 11.49 -7.22
N ALA A 852 27.06 11.28 -6.98
CA ALA A 852 28.05 11.14 -8.05
C ALA A 852 27.84 9.85 -8.88
N VAL A 853 27.53 8.72 -8.25
CA VAL A 853 27.45 7.42 -8.95
C VAL A 853 26.08 7.20 -9.59
N LYS A 854 25.00 7.60 -8.94
CA LYS A 854 23.64 7.20 -9.31
C LYS A 854 22.79 8.34 -9.88
N ILE A 855 22.95 9.59 -9.43
CA ILE A 855 22.06 10.69 -9.83
C ILE A 855 22.65 11.48 -10.99
N GLU A 856 23.86 12.02 -10.84
CA GLU A 856 24.46 12.95 -11.83
C GLU A 856 24.69 12.31 -13.22
N GLN A 857 24.87 10.99 -13.28
CA GLN A 857 25.01 10.26 -14.55
C GLN A 857 23.74 10.23 -15.40
N ASN A 858 22.58 10.52 -14.79
CA ASN A 858 21.28 10.47 -15.45
C ASN A 858 20.78 11.85 -15.91
N TYR A 859 21.53 12.93 -15.63
CA TYR A 859 21.14 14.30 -16.00
C TYR A 859 22.36 15.14 -16.40
N SER A 860 22.32 15.69 -17.61
CA SER A 860 23.42 16.47 -18.19
C SER A 860 23.60 17.86 -17.55
N GLY A 861 22.58 18.37 -16.85
CA GLY A 861 22.64 19.63 -16.13
C GLY A 861 23.47 19.60 -14.84
N PRO A 862 23.70 20.75 -14.19
CA PRO A 862 24.46 20.81 -12.93
C PRO A 862 23.74 20.06 -11.81
N THR A 863 24.36 19.02 -11.23
CA THR A 863 23.82 18.28 -10.09
C THR A 863 24.76 18.41 -8.89
N VAL A 864 24.25 18.85 -7.73
CA VAL A 864 25.10 19.14 -6.55
C VAL A 864 24.48 18.59 -5.27
N TYR A 865 25.24 17.74 -4.57
CA TYR A 865 24.97 17.31 -3.20
C TYR A 865 25.27 18.43 -2.20
N VAL A 866 24.29 18.73 -1.34
CA VAL A 866 24.41 19.74 -0.29
C VAL A 866 24.29 19.06 1.07
N GLN A 867 25.38 19.11 1.85
CA GLN A 867 25.52 18.35 3.09
C GLN A 867 24.58 18.82 4.21
N ASN A 868 24.34 20.14 4.32
CA ASN A 868 23.49 20.72 5.35
C ASN A 868 22.95 22.09 4.92
N ALA A 869 21.92 22.56 5.61
CA ALA A 869 21.19 23.77 5.23
C ALA A 869 22.06 25.04 5.22
N SER A 870 22.99 25.16 6.17
CA SER A 870 23.89 26.32 6.25
C SER A 870 24.77 26.51 5.01
N ARG A 871 25.06 25.44 4.26
CA ARG A 871 25.87 25.50 3.02
C ARG A 871 25.05 25.81 1.78
N THR A 872 23.72 25.66 1.82
CA THR A 872 22.87 25.78 0.64
C THR A 872 22.96 27.17 0.00
N VAL A 873 23.05 28.24 0.80
CA VAL A 873 23.13 29.62 0.31
C VAL A 873 24.34 29.84 -0.59
N GLY A 874 25.52 29.36 -0.16
CA GLY A 874 26.75 29.51 -0.93
C GLY A 874 26.72 28.73 -2.24
N VAL A 875 26.12 27.53 -2.22
CA VAL A 875 25.94 26.69 -3.42
C VAL A 875 24.99 27.35 -4.41
N VAL A 876 23.81 27.79 -3.96
CA VAL A 876 22.80 28.47 -4.79
C VAL A 876 23.37 29.75 -5.40
N SER A 877 24.04 30.58 -4.60
CA SER A 877 24.65 31.82 -5.08
C SER A 877 25.70 31.57 -6.17
N ALA A 878 26.52 30.51 -6.03
CA ALA A 878 27.49 30.15 -7.04
C ALA A 878 26.83 29.64 -8.34
N LEU A 879 25.74 28.88 -8.23
CA LEU A 879 25.01 28.32 -9.39
C LEU A 879 24.22 29.36 -10.18
N LEU A 880 23.74 30.42 -9.53
CA LEU A 880 23.01 31.51 -10.17
C LEU A 880 23.92 32.64 -10.67
N SER A 881 25.16 32.72 -10.20
CA SER A 881 26.13 33.73 -10.63
C SER A 881 26.64 33.46 -12.04
N SER A 882 26.52 34.45 -12.92
CA SER A 882 27.03 34.40 -14.31
C SER A 882 28.55 34.28 -14.42
N THR A 883 29.30 34.62 -13.37
CA THR A 883 30.78 34.57 -13.35
C THR A 883 31.34 33.36 -12.61
N LEU A 884 30.58 32.78 -11.66
CA LEU A 884 31.05 31.68 -10.83
C LEU A 884 30.52 30.31 -11.27
N LYS A 885 29.37 30.25 -11.96
CA LYS A 885 28.67 29.00 -12.30
C LYS A 885 29.56 28.02 -13.05
N GLU A 886 30.19 28.43 -14.15
CA GLU A 886 30.99 27.52 -15.00
C GLU A 886 32.15 26.87 -14.22
N ASN A 887 32.92 27.67 -13.50
CA ASN A 887 34.05 27.19 -12.71
C ASN A 887 33.60 26.31 -11.55
N PHE A 888 32.49 26.65 -10.89
CA PHE A 888 31.92 25.87 -9.80
C PHE A 888 31.44 24.49 -10.28
N VAL A 889 30.69 24.44 -11.39
CA VAL A 889 30.18 23.19 -11.97
C VAL A 889 31.33 22.30 -12.45
N ALA A 890 32.34 22.86 -13.10
CA ALA A 890 33.52 22.10 -13.52
C ALA A 890 34.28 21.50 -12.33
N HIS A 891 34.39 22.24 -11.22
CA HIS A 891 35.01 21.75 -9.99
C HIS A 891 34.23 20.57 -9.40
N ILE A 892 32.91 20.69 -9.25
CA ILE A 892 32.06 19.62 -8.71
C ILE A 892 32.10 18.37 -9.60
N ARG A 893 32.06 18.51 -10.94
CA ARG A 893 32.16 17.37 -11.86
C ARG A 893 33.47 16.60 -11.69
N LYS A 894 34.60 17.30 -11.62
CA LYS A 894 35.91 16.68 -11.38
C LYS A 894 35.97 15.96 -10.03
N GLU A 895 35.32 16.53 -9.02
CA GLU A 895 35.23 15.90 -7.71
C GLU A 895 34.40 14.61 -7.76
N TYR A 896 33.27 14.62 -8.48
CA TYR A 896 32.43 13.43 -8.68
C TYR A 896 33.11 12.35 -9.52
N GLU A 897 33.89 12.71 -10.53
CA GLU A 897 34.76 11.76 -11.24
C GLU A 897 35.74 11.06 -10.29
N THR A 898 36.35 11.83 -9.37
CA THR A 898 37.29 11.29 -8.39
C THR A 898 36.59 10.31 -7.44
N VAL A 899 35.42 10.68 -6.94
CA VAL A 899 34.60 9.82 -6.08
C VAL A 899 34.18 8.55 -6.82
N ARG A 900 33.73 8.64 -8.09
CA ARG A 900 33.41 7.46 -8.91
C ARG A 900 34.59 6.52 -9.09
N MET A 901 35.80 7.04 -9.33
CA MET A 901 37.00 6.21 -9.44
C MET A 901 37.35 5.49 -8.12
N GLN A 902 37.03 6.07 -6.97
CA GLN A 902 37.28 5.46 -5.66
C GLN A 902 36.28 4.35 -5.32
N TYR A 903 35.02 4.47 -5.77
CA TYR A 903 33.96 3.48 -5.53
C TYR A 903 33.80 2.46 -6.69
N GLY A 904 34.50 2.67 -7.81
CA GLY A 904 34.58 1.74 -8.95
C GLY A 904 35.72 0.70 -8.86
N ARG A 905 36.42 0.64 -7.73
CA ARG A 905 37.31 -0.45 -7.32
C ARG A 905 36.63 -1.25 -6.22
#